data_AF-K6TRE5-F1
#
_entry.id   AF-K6TRE5-F1
#
_cell.length_a   1.000
_cell.length_b   1.000
_cell.length_c   1.000
_cell.angle_alpha   90.00
_cell.angle_beta   90.00
_cell.angle_gamma   90.00
#
_symmetry.space_group_name_H-M   'P 1'
#
loop_
_entity.id
_entity.type
_entity.pdbx_description
1 polymer ?
#
loop_
_entity_poly.entity_id
_entity_poly.type
_entity_poly.pdbx_seq_one_letter_code
_entity_poly.pdbx_strand_id
1 'polypeptide(L)'
;MADVQVIKASTSRVNRKNAKVIERLRVAAYCRVSTDSEEQLSSYNSQVEHYRNMVENKPDWALVDIYADEAISGTQTDKRLDFQRMINDAVDGKIDLIITKSISRFARNTLDTLKYVRLLKEHNVAILFEKENINTLTMNGEMLLVILSSLAQQESESISANVKMGLKMKMKRGEMVGFNGCLGYDYDPINKVITINEEEAKTVRYIFQRYVEGAGCFVIAKELTKLKYKTKKGNTNWNDGSVRGIIKNEKYKGDLLLGKTFTVDPISHRRLDNMGEEEKYYINSHHEPIISEEMFNEAQKILNKRNSGSNNMGRKEKYSRQFAFSSKIECGFCGGTATRRRWHSNTSHEKTIWHCVVSTKKGKKYCPDSKGIDEKIIENAFLEAFNMFCLQNKEIVEEFMETVENTINATNSIKELKKLQREVSAIENKIRKLVDMRIDEMIDKDTYELKYTELSTELEKLKTQRDEAELVNEDNIDVKKRIESFRKVFDSNKPIKEFDRVVFESAVNKIILGGTDEEGNKDPYMLTFIFNSGMSHSLKGEGSVRKKGNKWYYSFEVGKENGKRKKIERAGGSTKKEALESLRKAIIEFENAGSYIDESNISVSDYFDYWFKEYVLLNCKPNTQVSYKQLIQNHIKPQIGIYHLKKITPAKLQELINTKYRNGFSKNYLSNLYGVLSGAFKNAVYPYQLIKENPMTFVKMPKYNQKLINNLEDLKIITLEQYNTILKRFPYGSNMHIPLQIGFHTGMRAAEVMSLTWDCIDLNAHTIKVEKILYRNEFKQWVFGTPKTQSSYRTIKIGGTLISLLKRFHTDQKANKLRYGEYYIKNDYDFVCLKENGELLTTDSIKYLSRIVNYELNIPFKFHSLRHTHATMLLEAGANIKDIQERLGHSKSSITMDVYSHVTKKMSNDSVNIFENMLKINLPTT
;
A
#
# COMPACT_ATOMS: atom_id res chain seq x y z
N MET A 1 -29.95 -38.46 24.09
CA MET A 1 -30.30 -37.46 23.06
C MET A 1 -31.52 -36.72 23.56
N ALA A 2 -31.50 -35.39 23.57
CA ALA A 2 -32.66 -34.60 23.99
C ALA A 2 -33.77 -34.75 22.93
N ASP A 3 -34.99 -34.97 23.39
CA ASP A 3 -36.16 -35.14 22.54
C ASP A 3 -36.58 -33.77 22.00
N VAL A 4 -36.40 -33.53 20.70
CA VAL A 4 -36.67 -32.24 20.06
C VAL A 4 -38.05 -32.30 19.42
N GLN A 5 -38.99 -31.56 19.99
CA GLN A 5 -40.33 -31.41 19.44
C GLN A 5 -40.34 -30.26 18.41
N VAL A 6 -40.61 -30.60 17.14
CA VAL A 6 -40.71 -29.60 16.06
C VAL A 6 -42.09 -28.94 16.10
N ILE A 7 -42.12 -27.66 16.50
CA ILE A 7 -43.32 -26.81 16.35
C ILE A 7 -43.40 -26.37 14.88
N LYS A 8 -44.41 -26.86 14.15
CA LYS A 8 -44.63 -26.49 12.75
C LYS A 8 -44.96 -25.00 12.63
N ALA A 9 -44.36 -24.33 11.65
CA ALA A 9 -44.64 -22.92 11.38
C ALA A 9 -46.09 -22.71 10.95
N SER A 10 -46.77 -21.73 11.54
CA SER A 10 -48.08 -21.26 11.07
C SER A 10 -47.94 -20.60 9.70
N THR A 11 -48.79 -20.96 8.75
CA THR A 11 -48.84 -20.39 7.39
C THR A 11 -49.58 -19.05 7.32
N SER A 12 -50.22 -18.62 8.40
CA SER A 12 -51.04 -17.39 8.44
C SER A 12 -50.19 -16.14 8.69
N ARG A 13 -50.43 -15.05 7.95
CA ARG A 13 -49.73 -13.76 8.15
C ARG A 13 -50.10 -13.18 9.53
N VAL A 14 -49.10 -12.99 10.38
CA VAL A 14 -49.26 -12.39 11.71
C VAL A 14 -48.88 -10.92 11.65
N ASN A 15 -49.74 -10.03 12.15
CA ASN A 15 -49.41 -8.62 12.30
C ASN A 15 -48.30 -8.46 13.35
N ARG A 16 -47.12 -7.98 12.95
CA ARG A 16 -45.95 -7.87 13.83
C ARG A 16 -46.10 -6.83 14.95
N LYS A 17 -47.01 -5.85 14.82
CA LYS A 17 -47.27 -4.86 15.89
C LYS A 17 -48.15 -5.44 17.01
N ASN A 18 -49.11 -6.30 16.66
CA ASN A 18 -50.17 -6.72 17.59
C ASN A 18 -50.28 -8.25 17.79
N ALA A 19 -49.40 -9.04 17.16
CA ALA A 19 -49.34 -10.50 17.17
C ALA A 19 -50.65 -11.25 16.78
N LYS A 20 -51.63 -10.56 16.21
CA LYS A 20 -52.89 -11.16 15.72
C LYS A 20 -52.73 -11.74 14.31
N VAL A 21 -53.40 -12.88 14.07
CA VAL A 21 -53.53 -13.49 12.75
C VAL A 21 -54.44 -12.63 11.89
N ILE A 22 -53.99 -12.27 10.69
CA ILE A 22 -54.78 -11.50 9.73
C ILE A 22 -55.70 -12.48 8.99
N GLU A 23 -57.01 -12.43 9.26
CA GLU A 23 -58.00 -13.32 8.64
C GLU A 23 -58.36 -12.91 7.20
N ARG A 24 -58.24 -11.62 6.84
CA ARG A 24 -58.46 -11.09 5.48
C ARG A 24 -57.42 -10.02 5.10
N LEU A 25 -56.90 -10.08 3.88
CA LEU A 25 -55.97 -9.10 3.30
C LEU A 25 -56.69 -7.77 3.05
N ARG A 26 -56.15 -6.67 3.58
CA ARG A 26 -56.70 -5.33 3.35
C ARG A 26 -56.19 -4.78 2.02
N VAL A 27 -57.08 -4.63 1.04
CA VAL A 27 -56.75 -4.32 -0.34
C VAL A 27 -57.21 -2.91 -0.72
N ALA A 28 -56.34 -2.15 -1.37
CA ALA A 28 -56.66 -0.88 -2.00
C ALA A 28 -56.43 -0.97 -3.51
N ALA A 29 -57.20 -0.21 -4.29
CA ALA A 29 -56.95 -0.05 -5.73
C ALA A 29 -56.52 1.38 -6.04
N TYR A 30 -55.60 1.54 -7.00
CA TYR A 30 -55.15 2.84 -7.49
C TYR A 30 -55.47 3.00 -8.97
N CYS A 31 -56.27 4.02 -9.29
CA CYS A 31 -56.71 4.35 -10.64
C CYS A 31 -56.09 5.69 -11.09
N ARG A 32 -55.72 5.78 -12.38
CA ARG A 32 -55.22 7.02 -12.98
C ARG A 32 -55.95 7.32 -14.28
N VAL A 33 -56.74 8.39 -14.28
CA VAL A 33 -57.58 8.82 -15.41
C VAL A 33 -56.86 9.91 -16.20
N SER A 34 -57.06 9.96 -17.52
CA SER A 34 -56.38 10.89 -18.43
C SER A 34 -57.33 11.98 -18.97
N THR A 35 -57.36 13.15 -18.31
CA THR A 35 -57.97 14.44 -18.74
C THR A 35 -59.48 14.46 -19.04
N ASP A 36 -60.03 15.66 -18.95
CA ASP A 36 -61.44 16.02 -18.71
C ASP A 36 -62.40 15.83 -19.90
N SER A 37 -62.69 14.58 -20.31
CA SER A 37 -63.80 14.30 -21.23
C SER A 37 -64.89 13.43 -20.60
N GLU A 38 -66.17 13.76 -20.85
CA GLU A 38 -67.35 13.05 -20.33
C GLU A 38 -67.36 11.56 -20.72
N GLU A 39 -66.82 11.20 -21.88
CA GLU A 39 -66.67 9.81 -22.33
C GLU A 39 -65.78 8.96 -21.40
N GLN A 40 -64.85 9.56 -20.64
CA GLN A 40 -63.98 8.85 -19.70
C GLN A 40 -64.50 8.76 -18.26
N LEU A 41 -65.56 9.49 -17.87
CA LEU A 41 -66.24 9.24 -16.58
C LEU A 41 -66.82 7.82 -16.55
N SER A 42 -67.30 7.33 -17.70
CA SER A 42 -67.71 5.93 -17.86
C SER A 42 -66.54 4.96 -17.60
N SER A 43 -65.33 5.30 -18.06
CA SER A 43 -64.10 4.53 -17.90
C SER A 43 -63.59 4.54 -16.45
N TYR A 44 -63.81 5.61 -15.70
CA TYR A 44 -63.54 5.67 -14.26
C TYR A 44 -64.51 4.78 -13.49
N ASN A 45 -65.83 4.93 -13.70
CA ASN A 45 -66.84 4.10 -13.04
C ASN A 45 -66.64 2.61 -13.36
N SER A 46 -66.27 2.29 -14.60
CA SER A 46 -65.93 0.93 -15.01
C SER A 46 -64.69 0.36 -14.30
N GLN A 47 -63.66 1.19 -14.06
CA GLN A 47 -62.47 0.77 -13.31
C GLN A 47 -62.77 0.56 -11.82
N VAL A 48 -63.54 1.47 -11.22
CA VAL A 48 -63.98 1.35 -9.83
C VAL A 48 -64.82 0.09 -9.64
N GLU A 49 -65.77 -0.16 -10.54
CA GLU A 49 -66.64 -1.34 -10.51
C GLU A 49 -65.85 -2.62 -10.76
N HIS A 50 -64.89 -2.61 -11.70
CA HIS A 50 -63.98 -3.73 -11.95
C HIS A 50 -63.19 -4.12 -10.68
N TYR A 51 -62.54 -3.15 -10.03
CA TYR A 51 -61.76 -3.44 -8.82
C TYR A 51 -62.64 -3.81 -7.62
N ARG A 52 -63.82 -3.18 -7.47
CA ARG A 52 -64.78 -3.55 -6.44
C ARG A 52 -65.24 -5.01 -6.60
N ASN A 53 -65.68 -5.39 -7.80
CA ASN A 53 -66.05 -6.77 -8.12
C ASN A 53 -64.87 -7.74 -7.93
N MET A 54 -63.64 -7.33 -8.28
CA MET A 54 -62.47 -8.19 -8.13
C MET A 54 -62.14 -8.49 -6.66
N VAL A 55 -62.34 -7.52 -5.76
CA VAL A 55 -62.14 -7.72 -4.33
C VAL A 55 -63.30 -8.49 -3.70
N GLU A 56 -64.55 -8.19 -4.05
CA GLU A 56 -65.74 -8.88 -3.52
C GLU A 56 -65.80 -10.37 -3.88
N ASN A 57 -65.29 -10.76 -5.05
CA ASN A 57 -65.22 -12.16 -5.46
C ASN A 57 -64.16 -12.99 -4.71
N LYS A 58 -63.33 -12.38 -3.85
CA LYS A 58 -62.32 -13.08 -3.04
C LYS A 58 -62.64 -12.95 -1.55
N PRO A 59 -63.13 -14.02 -0.89
CA PRO A 59 -63.54 -13.97 0.52
C PRO A 59 -62.39 -13.65 1.48
N ASP A 60 -61.16 -13.88 1.04
CA ASP A 60 -59.93 -13.60 1.80
C ASP A 60 -59.49 -12.12 1.73
N TRP A 61 -60.19 -11.26 0.98
CA TRP A 61 -59.83 -9.85 0.80
C TRP A 61 -60.88 -8.92 1.41
N ALA A 62 -60.44 -7.75 1.88
CA ALA A 62 -61.28 -6.68 2.41
C ALA A 62 -60.90 -5.36 1.73
N LEU A 63 -61.84 -4.74 1.01
CA LEU A 63 -61.62 -3.46 0.32
C LEU A 63 -61.47 -2.34 1.35
N VAL A 64 -60.36 -1.60 1.31
CA VAL A 64 -60.11 -0.43 2.17
C VAL A 64 -60.66 0.82 1.50
N ASP A 65 -60.13 1.17 0.33
CA ASP A 65 -60.56 2.33 -0.47
C ASP A 65 -60.06 2.18 -1.92
N ILE A 66 -60.61 2.98 -2.83
CA ILE A 66 -60.18 3.10 -4.23
C ILE A 66 -59.69 4.54 -4.44
N TYR A 67 -58.38 4.70 -4.64
CA TYR A 67 -57.70 5.98 -4.77
C TYR A 67 -57.57 6.38 -6.24
N ALA A 68 -57.81 7.65 -6.57
CA ALA A 68 -57.75 8.10 -7.96
C ALA A 68 -57.22 9.53 -8.14
N ASP A 69 -56.37 9.73 -9.14
CA ASP A 69 -55.92 11.07 -9.56
C ASP A 69 -56.29 11.36 -11.03
N GLU A 70 -56.68 12.60 -11.29
CA GLU A 70 -56.89 13.17 -12.62
C GLU A 70 -55.56 13.63 -13.25
N ALA A 71 -55.40 13.44 -14.56
CA ALA A 71 -54.16 13.77 -15.25
C ALA A 71 -53.92 15.29 -15.37
N ILE A 72 -53.25 15.88 -14.39
CA ILE A 72 -52.62 17.19 -14.55
C ILE A 72 -51.25 17.00 -15.23
N SER A 73 -51.02 17.83 -16.26
CA SER A 73 -49.84 17.89 -17.12
C SER A 73 -48.50 17.91 -16.37
N GLY A 74 -47.46 17.50 -17.09
CA GLY A 74 -46.19 16.99 -16.59
C GLY A 74 -45.40 17.87 -15.62
N THR A 75 -44.44 17.18 -14.97
CA THR A 75 -43.22 17.66 -14.29
C THR A 75 -43.19 17.90 -12.78
N GLN A 76 -44.30 17.86 -12.02
CA GLN A 76 -44.21 17.90 -10.54
C GLN A 76 -45.03 16.80 -9.84
N THR A 77 -44.38 16.05 -8.94
CA THR A 77 -44.95 14.94 -8.14
C THR A 77 -45.89 15.44 -7.03
N ASP A 78 -45.83 16.73 -6.69
CA ASP A 78 -46.59 17.38 -5.61
C ASP A 78 -48.08 17.60 -5.92
N LYS A 79 -48.56 17.22 -7.12
CA LYS A 79 -49.96 17.40 -7.55
C LYS A 79 -50.83 16.13 -7.50
N ARG A 80 -50.35 15.01 -6.94
CA ARG A 80 -51.13 13.75 -6.79
C ARG A 80 -51.59 13.55 -5.35
N LEU A 81 -52.69 14.17 -4.97
CA LEU A 81 -53.19 14.15 -3.60
C LEU A 81 -53.63 12.74 -3.17
N ASP A 82 -54.28 11.99 -4.07
CA ASP A 82 -54.85 10.69 -3.75
C ASP A 82 -53.82 9.56 -3.80
N PHE A 83 -52.83 9.66 -4.69
CA PHE A 83 -51.65 8.80 -4.63
C PHE A 83 -50.88 8.97 -3.30
N GLN A 84 -50.66 10.21 -2.84
CA GLN A 84 -49.99 10.44 -1.55
C GLN A 84 -50.82 9.95 -0.37
N ARG A 85 -52.15 10.15 -0.40
CA ARG A 85 -53.09 9.60 0.59
C ARG A 85 -52.96 8.08 0.70
N MET A 86 -52.98 7.38 -0.44
CA MET A 86 -52.78 5.93 -0.49
C MET A 86 -51.43 5.50 0.09
N ILE A 87 -50.33 6.18 -0.26
CA ILE A 87 -48.99 5.84 0.25
C ILE A 87 -48.94 6.00 1.77
N ASN A 88 -49.53 7.08 2.31
CA ASN A 88 -49.59 7.30 3.76
C ASN A 88 -50.44 6.23 4.47
N ASP A 89 -51.62 5.90 3.94
CA ASP A 89 -52.49 4.86 4.51
C ASP A 89 -51.82 3.47 4.48
N ALA A 90 -50.99 3.20 3.47
CA ALA A 90 -50.17 2.00 3.41
C ALA A 90 -49.03 2.00 4.44
N VAL A 91 -48.33 3.12 4.62
CA VAL A 91 -47.25 3.27 5.63
C VAL A 91 -47.80 3.18 7.06
N ASP A 92 -48.98 3.72 7.31
CA ASP A 92 -49.71 3.58 8.58
C ASP A 92 -50.16 2.13 8.85
N GLY A 93 -50.01 1.26 7.85
CA GLY A 93 -50.36 -0.15 7.91
C GLY A 93 -51.86 -0.37 7.89
N LYS A 94 -52.64 0.48 7.21
CA LYS A 94 -54.07 0.27 6.93
C LYS A 94 -54.30 -0.63 5.70
N ILE A 95 -53.31 -0.68 4.80
CA ILE A 95 -53.36 -1.41 3.53
C ILE A 95 -52.27 -2.51 3.53
N ASP A 96 -52.61 -3.72 3.09
CA ASP A 96 -51.66 -4.85 2.92
C ASP A 96 -51.33 -5.14 1.44
N LEU A 97 -52.24 -4.76 0.52
CA LEU A 97 -52.09 -4.96 -0.92
C LEU A 97 -52.65 -3.77 -1.69
N ILE A 98 -51.87 -3.23 -2.62
CA ILE A 98 -52.28 -2.20 -3.58
C ILE A 98 -52.40 -2.85 -4.96
N ILE A 99 -53.47 -2.57 -5.68
CA ILE A 99 -53.72 -3.06 -7.03
C ILE A 99 -53.71 -1.90 -8.01
N THR A 100 -53.00 -2.05 -9.12
CA THR A 100 -52.93 -1.03 -10.18
C THR A 100 -52.73 -1.68 -11.54
N LYS A 101 -53.27 -1.06 -12.58
CA LYS A 101 -53.25 -1.59 -13.95
C LYS A 101 -51.85 -1.86 -14.51
N SER A 102 -50.90 -0.96 -14.29
CA SER A 102 -49.52 -1.11 -14.80
C SER A 102 -48.49 -0.27 -14.04
N ILE A 103 -47.22 -0.57 -14.24
CA ILE A 103 -46.09 0.18 -13.64
C ILE A 103 -46.14 1.66 -14.03
N SER A 104 -46.41 1.95 -15.30
CA SER A 104 -46.53 3.31 -15.84
C SER A 104 -47.73 4.11 -15.30
N ARG A 105 -48.75 3.42 -14.75
CA ARG A 105 -49.89 4.08 -14.09
C ARG A 105 -49.56 4.42 -12.64
N PHE A 106 -48.68 3.64 -12.00
CA PHE A 106 -48.28 3.83 -10.62
C PHE A 106 -47.36 5.04 -10.43
N ALA A 107 -46.30 5.21 -11.24
CA ALA A 107 -45.41 6.37 -11.15
C ALA A 107 -44.95 6.89 -12.53
N ARG A 108 -44.47 8.13 -12.57
CA ARG A 108 -44.17 8.87 -13.82
C ARG A 108 -42.79 8.56 -14.40
N ASN A 109 -41.81 8.24 -13.56
CA ASN A 109 -40.47 7.89 -13.97
C ASN A 109 -40.00 6.63 -13.21
N THR A 110 -38.94 6.03 -13.73
CA THR A 110 -38.37 4.78 -13.24
C THR A 110 -37.86 4.89 -11.80
N LEU A 111 -37.33 6.07 -11.43
CA LEU A 111 -36.75 6.36 -10.12
C LEU A 111 -37.83 6.51 -9.03
N ASP A 112 -38.92 7.20 -9.32
CA ASP A 112 -40.10 7.35 -8.45
C ASP A 112 -40.78 6.00 -8.25
N THR A 113 -40.92 5.21 -9.31
CA THR A 113 -41.45 3.84 -9.23
C THR A 113 -40.65 3.03 -8.21
N LEU A 114 -39.33 3.03 -8.35
CA LEU A 114 -38.43 2.29 -7.47
C LEU A 114 -38.48 2.79 -6.02
N LYS A 115 -38.54 4.12 -5.83
CA LYS A 115 -38.65 4.75 -4.51
C LYS A 115 -39.89 4.25 -3.76
N TYR A 116 -41.07 4.35 -4.37
CA TYR A 116 -42.33 3.97 -3.70
C TYR A 116 -42.51 2.47 -3.56
N VAL A 117 -42.06 1.65 -4.53
CA VAL A 117 -42.09 0.19 -4.40
C VAL A 117 -41.23 -0.28 -3.22
N ARG A 118 -40.02 0.28 -3.04
CA ARG A 118 -39.16 -0.05 -1.88
C ARG A 118 -39.79 0.39 -0.56
N LEU A 119 -40.29 1.61 -0.50
CA LEU A 119 -40.97 2.14 0.69
C LEU A 119 -42.12 1.24 1.15
N LEU A 120 -43.00 0.85 0.22
CA LEU A 120 -44.15 0.00 0.53
C LEU A 120 -43.74 -1.41 0.93
N LYS A 121 -42.72 -1.96 0.28
CA LYS A 121 -42.15 -3.27 0.61
C LYS A 121 -41.53 -3.31 2.01
N GLU A 122 -40.82 -2.26 2.44
CA GLU A 122 -40.30 -2.11 3.81
C GLU A 122 -41.43 -2.14 4.86
N HIS A 123 -42.61 -1.64 4.49
CA HIS A 123 -43.82 -1.68 5.31
C HIS A 123 -44.66 -2.96 5.10
N ASN A 124 -44.11 -3.96 4.39
CA ASN A 124 -44.76 -5.24 4.09
C ASN A 124 -46.07 -5.12 3.29
N VAL A 125 -46.19 -4.06 2.48
CA VAL A 125 -47.32 -3.83 1.58
C VAL A 125 -46.95 -4.30 0.17
N ALA A 126 -47.76 -5.20 -0.38
CA ALA A 126 -47.58 -5.67 -1.75
C ALA A 126 -48.21 -4.71 -2.76
N ILE A 127 -47.63 -4.61 -3.95
CA ILE A 127 -48.25 -3.97 -5.10
C ILE A 127 -48.44 -5.06 -6.16
N LEU A 128 -49.64 -5.18 -6.69
CA LEU A 128 -49.99 -6.05 -7.80
C LEU A 128 -50.16 -5.19 -9.07
N PHE A 129 -49.24 -5.38 -10.00
CA PHE A 129 -49.31 -4.80 -11.35
C PHE A 129 -50.01 -5.79 -12.27
N GLU A 130 -51.23 -5.49 -12.70
CA GLU A 130 -52.07 -6.43 -13.45
C GLU A 130 -51.53 -6.74 -14.85
N LYS A 131 -51.15 -5.70 -15.60
CA LYS A 131 -50.65 -5.87 -16.97
C LYS A 131 -49.35 -6.67 -17.02
N GLU A 132 -48.44 -6.39 -16.10
CA GLU A 132 -47.16 -7.09 -16.00
C GLU A 132 -47.27 -8.42 -15.26
N ASN A 133 -48.39 -8.67 -14.57
CA ASN A 133 -48.64 -9.81 -13.70
C ASN A 133 -47.55 -9.99 -12.62
N ILE A 134 -47.18 -8.88 -11.97
CA ILE A 134 -46.10 -8.85 -10.97
C ILE A 134 -46.65 -8.45 -9.61
N ASN A 135 -46.34 -9.27 -8.60
CA ASN A 135 -46.51 -8.94 -7.19
C ASN A 135 -45.16 -8.58 -6.57
N THR A 136 -45.02 -7.38 -6.01
CA THR A 136 -43.74 -6.84 -5.54
C THR A 136 -43.14 -7.54 -4.31
N LEU A 137 -43.93 -8.34 -3.56
CA LEU A 137 -43.42 -9.18 -2.46
C LEU A 137 -42.97 -10.58 -2.91
N THR A 138 -43.19 -10.95 -4.16
CA THR A 138 -42.74 -12.24 -4.73
C THR A 138 -41.34 -12.13 -5.34
N MET A 139 -40.71 -13.26 -5.68
CA MET A 139 -39.40 -13.27 -6.36
C MET A 139 -39.42 -12.46 -7.68
N ASN A 140 -40.53 -12.48 -8.42
CA ASN A 140 -40.70 -11.69 -9.64
C ASN A 140 -40.66 -10.17 -9.37
N GLY A 141 -41.07 -9.75 -8.17
CA GLY A 141 -40.96 -8.37 -7.70
C GLY A 141 -39.52 -7.90 -7.48
N GLU A 142 -38.63 -8.78 -7.04
CA GLU A 142 -37.20 -8.46 -6.93
C GLU A 142 -36.55 -8.27 -8.31
N MET A 143 -36.89 -9.13 -9.27
CA MET A 143 -36.42 -8.99 -10.64
C MET A 143 -36.87 -7.66 -11.27
N LEU A 144 -38.13 -7.25 -11.02
CA LEU A 144 -38.63 -5.95 -11.44
C LEU A 144 -37.82 -4.79 -10.84
N LEU A 145 -37.51 -4.84 -9.54
CA LEU A 145 -36.71 -3.81 -8.88
C LEU A 145 -35.31 -3.69 -9.48
N VAL A 146 -34.68 -4.82 -9.85
CA VAL A 146 -33.37 -4.82 -10.52
C VAL A 146 -33.46 -4.16 -11.90
N ILE A 147 -34.46 -4.53 -12.71
CA ILE A 147 -34.64 -3.96 -14.06
C ILE A 147 -34.89 -2.45 -13.99
N LEU A 148 -35.78 -2.00 -13.10
CA LEU A 148 -36.07 -0.59 -12.90
C LEU A 148 -34.85 0.18 -12.37
N SER A 149 -34.01 -0.45 -11.54
CA SER A 149 -32.74 0.13 -11.08
C SER A 149 -31.79 0.39 -12.25
N SER A 150 -31.63 -0.61 -13.13
CA SER A 150 -30.76 -0.50 -14.31
C SER A 150 -31.24 0.57 -15.30
N LEU A 151 -32.55 0.63 -15.55
CA LEU A 151 -33.14 1.64 -16.44
C LEU A 151 -33.00 3.07 -15.88
N ALA A 152 -33.26 3.26 -14.59
CA ALA A 152 -33.10 4.58 -13.94
C ALA A 152 -31.64 5.07 -13.96
N GLN A 153 -30.69 4.15 -13.82
CA GLN A 153 -29.27 4.45 -13.93
C GLN A 153 -28.91 4.88 -15.36
N GLN A 154 -29.35 4.13 -16.37
CA GLN A 154 -29.10 4.45 -17.79
C GLN A 154 -29.68 5.81 -18.21
N GLU A 155 -30.90 6.15 -17.76
CA GLU A 155 -31.51 7.45 -18.02
C GLU A 155 -30.69 8.60 -17.43
N SER A 156 -30.20 8.44 -16.20
CA SER A 156 -29.38 9.45 -15.51
C SER A 156 -28.04 9.67 -16.22
N GLU A 157 -27.40 8.59 -16.65
CA GLU A 157 -26.15 8.63 -17.42
C GLU A 157 -26.35 9.32 -18.78
N SER A 158 -27.44 9.01 -19.49
CA SER A 158 -27.79 9.62 -20.79
C SER A 158 -28.05 11.13 -20.68
N ILE A 159 -28.83 11.57 -19.70
CA ILE A 159 -29.09 13.00 -19.47
C ILE A 159 -27.78 13.75 -19.18
N SER A 160 -26.93 13.19 -18.31
CA SER A 160 -25.65 13.79 -17.98
C SER A 160 -24.71 13.88 -19.20
N ALA A 161 -24.67 12.84 -20.04
CA ALA A 161 -23.90 12.84 -21.28
C ALA A 161 -24.37 13.94 -22.25
N ASN A 162 -25.68 14.09 -22.43
CA ASN A 162 -26.27 15.13 -23.28
C ASN A 162 -25.98 16.55 -22.75
N VAL A 163 -26.11 16.76 -21.45
CA VAL A 163 -25.78 18.05 -20.80
C VAL A 163 -24.29 18.35 -20.96
N LYS A 164 -23.40 17.38 -20.72
CA LYS A 164 -21.95 17.54 -20.88
C LYS A 164 -21.59 17.91 -22.32
N MET A 165 -22.18 17.23 -23.31
CA MET A 165 -21.99 17.54 -24.72
C MET A 165 -22.48 18.96 -25.05
N GLY A 166 -23.67 19.35 -24.59
CA GLY A 166 -24.21 20.69 -24.79
C GLY A 166 -23.33 21.80 -24.19
N LEU A 167 -22.77 21.57 -22.99
CA LEU A 167 -21.82 22.49 -22.37
C LEU A 167 -20.50 22.56 -23.15
N LYS A 168 -19.98 21.40 -23.61
CA LYS A 168 -18.76 21.34 -24.45
C LYS A 168 -18.93 22.14 -25.73
N MET A 169 -20.07 22.02 -26.41
CA MET A 169 -20.36 22.78 -27.63
C MET A 169 -20.44 24.29 -27.37
N LYS A 170 -21.05 24.71 -26.26
CA LYS A 170 -21.08 26.13 -25.86
C LYS A 170 -19.68 26.68 -25.61
N MET A 171 -18.83 25.92 -24.91
CA MET A 171 -17.45 26.33 -24.65
C MET A 171 -16.62 26.41 -25.95
N LYS A 172 -16.81 25.47 -26.89
CA LYS A 172 -16.16 25.51 -28.21
C LYS A 172 -16.56 26.72 -29.04
N ARG A 173 -17.82 27.18 -28.93
CA ARG A 173 -18.30 28.41 -29.57
C ARG A 173 -17.86 29.69 -28.87
N GLY A 174 -17.12 29.59 -27.76
CA GLY A 174 -16.69 30.73 -26.97
C GLY A 174 -17.80 31.37 -26.13
N GLU A 175 -18.97 30.72 -26.00
CA GLU A 175 -20.04 31.22 -25.15
C GLU A 175 -19.69 31.04 -23.68
N MET A 176 -19.97 32.06 -22.86
CA MET A 176 -19.76 31.97 -21.42
C MET A 176 -20.69 30.93 -20.78
N VAL A 177 -20.10 29.98 -20.07
CA VAL A 177 -20.83 28.92 -19.36
C VAL A 177 -20.79 29.18 -17.85
N GLY A 178 -21.87 29.77 -17.35
CA GLY A 178 -22.08 30.05 -15.92
C GLY A 178 -21.26 31.22 -15.38
N PHE A 179 -21.89 32.03 -14.51
CA PHE A 179 -21.25 33.16 -13.85
C PHE A 179 -21.54 33.14 -12.35
N ASN A 180 -20.57 32.70 -11.54
CA ASN A 180 -20.69 32.60 -10.09
C ASN A 180 -20.23 33.86 -9.34
N GLY A 181 -20.48 35.04 -9.92
CA GLY A 181 -20.06 36.33 -9.37
C GLY A 181 -18.55 36.60 -9.49
N CYS A 182 -18.18 37.80 -9.95
CA CYS A 182 -16.80 38.29 -10.00
C CYS A 182 -16.80 39.72 -9.45
N LEU A 183 -15.96 40.03 -8.46
CA LEU A 183 -15.88 41.38 -7.91
C LEU A 183 -15.41 42.35 -8.99
N GLY A 184 -16.02 43.51 -9.16
CA GLY A 184 -15.64 44.47 -10.21
C GLY A 184 -16.40 44.27 -11.53
N TYR A 185 -17.18 43.21 -11.65
CA TYR A 185 -17.90 42.86 -12.87
C TYR A 185 -19.36 42.49 -12.56
N ASP A 186 -20.27 42.95 -13.41
CA ASP A 186 -21.68 42.55 -13.41
C ASP A 186 -22.00 41.74 -14.66
N TYR A 187 -22.91 40.77 -14.51
CA TYR A 187 -23.30 39.85 -15.57
C TYR A 187 -24.76 40.07 -15.93
N ASP A 188 -25.02 40.31 -17.21
CA ASP A 188 -26.36 40.40 -17.76
C ASP A 188 -26.80 39.00 -18.25
N PRO A 189 -27.81 38.35 -17.61
CA PRO A 189 -28.27 37.03 -18.01
C PRO A 189 -28.93 36.98 -19.40
N ILE A 190 -29.44 38.12 -19.90
CA ILE A 190 -30.15 38.21 -21.17
C ILE A 190 -29.15 38.24 -22.32
N ASN A 191 -28.21 39.18 -22.26
CA ASN A 191 -27.19 39.37 -23.29
C ASN A 191 -25.97 38.45 -23.11
N LYS A 192 -25.82 37.81 -21.94
CA LYS A 192 -24.69 36.96 -21.52
C LYS A 192 -23.33 37.68 -21.57
N VAL A 193 -23.34 39.01 -21.42
CA VAL A 193 -22.13 39.86 -21.43
C VAL A 193 -21.73 40.22 -20.00
N ILE A 194 -20.43 40.39 -19.77
CA ILE A 194 -19.87 40.94 -18.53
C ILE A 194 -19.53 42.42 -18.75
N THR A 195 -19.97 43.29 -17.84
CA THR A 195 -19.66 44.73 -17.83
C THR A 195 -18.93 45.12 -16.54
N ILE A 196 -18.13 46.20 -16.59
CA ILE A 196 -17.36 46.67 -15.43
C ILE A 196 -18.27 47.43 -14.47
N ASN A 197 -18.20 47.09 -13.18
CA ASN A 197 -18.76 47.88 -12.11
C ASN A 197 -17.64 48.73 -11.50
N GLU A 198 -17.60 50.02 -11.82
CA GLU A 198 -16.48 50.91 -11.45
C GLU A 198 -16.26 51.05 -9.93
N GLU A 199 -17.31 50.99 -9.11
CA GLU A 199 -17.17 51.06 -7.65
C GLU A 199 -16.46 49.82 -7.08
N GLU A 200 -16.82 48.62 -7.57
CA GLU A 200 -16.14 47.39 -7.18
C GLU A 200 -14.76 47.27 -7.85
N ALA A 201 -14.59 47.78 -9.08
CA ALA A 201 -13.35 47.74 -9.83
C ALA A 201 -12.23 48.54 -9.15
N LYS A 202 -12.54 49.67 -8.48
CA LYS A 202 -11.59 50.40 -7.63
C LYS A 202 -10.94 49.50 -6.57
N THR A 203 -11.73 48.61 -5.95
CA THR A 203 -11.23 47.66 -4.95
C THR A 203 -10.28 46.65 -5.59
N VAL A 204 -10.59 46.16 -6.78
CA VAL A 204 -9.75 45.23 -7.53
C VAL A 204 -8.42 45.90 -7.94
N ARG A 205 -8.47 47.11 -8.50
CA ARG A 205 -7.28 47.92 -8.85
C ARG A 205 -6.37 48.12 -7.64
N TYR A 206 -6.95 48.47 -6.49
CA TYR A 206 -6.21 48.60 -5.23
C TYR A 206 -5.52 47.29 -4.81
N ILE A 207 -6.20 46.13 -4.92
CA ILE A 207 -5.63 44.83 -4.57
C ILE A 207 -4.40 44.51 -5.43
N PHE A 208 -4.49 44.69 -6.75
CA PHE A 208 -3.39 44.39 -7.67
C PHE A 208 -2.20 45.34 -7.45
N GLN A 209 -2.47 46.65 -7.30
CA GLN A 209 -1.43 47.64 -7.02
C GLN A 209 -0.64 47.29 -5.74
N ARG A 210 -1.34 47.10 -4.62
CA ARG A 210 -0.69 46.77 -3.34
C ARG A 210 0.09 45.45 -3.39
N TYR A 211 -0.40 44.49 -4.16
CA TYR A 211 0.27 43.20 -4.32
C TYR A 211 1.57 43.32 -5.13
N VAL A 212 1.56 44.13 -6.20
CA VAL A 212 2.76 44.43 -7.02
C VAL A 212 3.79 45.23 -6.22
N GLU A 213 3.36 46.16 -5.37
CA GLU A 213 4.21 46.88 -4.40
C GLU A 213 4.85 45.97 -3.34
N GLY A 214 4.51 44.66 -3.33
CA GLY A 214 5.15 43.66 -2.48
C GLY A 214 4.35 43.30 -1.22
N ALA A 215 3.14 43.83 -1.02
CA ALA A 215 2.30 43.40 0.10
C ALA A 215 1.87 41.93 -0.05
N GLY A 216 1.76 41.21 1.07
CA GLY A 216 1.25 39.84 1.10
C GLY A 216 -0.28 39.81 1.14
N CYS A 217 -0.92 38.74 0.63
CA CYS A 217 -2.39 38.60 0.61
C CYS A 217 -3.05 38.80 1.99
N PHE A 218 -2.38 38.38 3.07
CA PHE A 218 -2.85 38.59 4.45
C PHE A 218 -2.85 40.06 4.88
N VAL A 219 -1.82 40.81 4.47
CA VAL A 219 -1.71 42.25 4.77
C VAL A 219 -2.81 43.00 4.04
N ILE A 220 -2.97 42.72 2.74
CA ILE A 220 -4.02 43.30 1.90
C ILE A 220 -5.41 42.99 2.49
N ALA A 221 -5.67 41.74 2.90
CA ALA A 221 -6.95 41.39 3.53
C ALA A 221 -7.22 42.20 4.82
N LYS A 222 -6.20 42.44 5.65
CA LYS A 222 -6.34 43.30 6.84
C LYS A 222 -6.57 44.76 6.48
N GLU A 223 -5.87 45.29 5.48
CA GLU A 223 -6.05 46.65 4.98
C GLU A 223 -7.49 46.83 4.48
N LEU A 224 -7.98 45.93 3.62
CA LEU A 224 -9.35 45.94 3.10
C LEU A 224 -10.41 45.86 4.20
N THR A 225 -10.18 45.02 5.22
CA THR A 225 -11.09 44.91 6.38
C THR A 225 -11.10 46.19 7.21
N LYS A 226 -9.94 46.83 7.40
CA LYS A 226 -9.82 48.11 8.12
C LYS A 226 -10.48 49.26 7.36
N LEU A 227 -10.36 49.26 6.03
CA LEU A 227 -10.99 50.22 5.12
C LEU A 227 -12.48 49.94 4.87
N LYS A 228 -13.03 48.84 5.43
CA LYS A 228 -14.44 48.42 5.30
C LYS A 228 -14.91 48.18 3.85
N TYR A 229 -14.01 47.78 2.95
CA TYR A 229 -14.40 47.42 1.59
C TYR A 229 -15.27 46.16 1.58
N LYS A 230 -16.28 46.13 0.71
CA LYS A 230 -17.23 45.02 0.61
C LYS A 230 -16.73 43.98 -0.39
N THR A 231 -16.90 42.70 -0.05
CA THR A 231 -16.78 41.57 -0.98
C THR A 231 -18.01 41.50 -1.89
N LYS A 232 -17.97 40.72 -2.99
CA LYS A 232 -19.12 40.57 -3.93
C LYS A 232 -20.40 40.06 -3.25
N LYS A 233 -20.27 39.37 -2.11
CA LYS A 233 -21.40 38.89 -1.28
C LYS A 233 -21.81 39.87 -0.18
N GLY A 234 -21.23 41.07 -0.13
CA GLY A 234 -21.58 42.13 0.83
C GLY A 234 -20.88 42.07 2.19
N ASN A 235 -19.97 41.12 2.43
CA ASN A 235 -19.23 41.01 3.70
C ASN A 235 -18.05 42.01 3.74
N THR A 236 -17.79 42.61 4.91
CA THR A 236 -16.68 43.54 5.17
C THR A 236 -15.40 42.87 5.69
N ASN A 237 -15.49 41.61 6.13
CA ASN A 237 -14.33 40.87 6.61
C ASN A 237 -13.63 40.14 5.46
N TRP A 238 -12.40 40.52 5.18
CA TRP A 238 -11.58 39.90 4.14
C TRP A 238 -10.64 38.85 4.72
N ASN A 239 -10.51 37.74 3.98
CA ASN A 239 -9.51 36.72 4.26
C ASN A 239 -8.44 36.66 3.15
N ASP A 240 -7.30 36.04 3.44
CA ASP A 240 -6.18 35.94 2.51
C ASP A 240 -6.52 35.11 1.26
N GLY A 241 -7.39 34.10 1.42
CA GLY A 241 -7.85 33.22 0.34
C GLY A 241 -8.66 33.96 -0.73
N SER A 242 -9.55 34.86 -0.33
CA SER A 242 -10.35 35.71 -1.22
C SER A 242 -9.46 36.64 -2.05
N VAL A 243 -8.48 37.28 -1.41
CA VAL A 243 -7.50 38.13 -2.11
C VAL A 243 -6.66 37.31 -3.09
N ARG A 244 -6.19 36.13 -2.68
CA ARG A 244 -5.43 35.21 -3.54
C ARG A 244 -6.26 34.71 -4.72
N GLY A 245 -7.55 34.44 -4.52
CA GLY A 245 -8.48 34.06 -5.57
C GLY A 245 -8.67 35.15 -6.62
N ILE A 246 -8.73 36.42 -6.19
CA ILE A 246 -8.81 37.57 -7.09
C ILE A 246 -7.54 37.67 -7.95
N ILE A 247 -6.36 37.62 -7.32
CA ILE A 247 -5.08 37.73 -8.04
C ILE A 247 -4.92 36.61 -9.07
N LYS A 248 -5.42 35.40 -8.82
CA LYS A 248 -5.32 34.24 -9.74
C LYS A 248 -6.30 34.28 -10.92
N ASN A 249 -7.34 35.10 -10.86
CA ASN A 249 -8.46 35.00 -11.80
C ASN A 249 -8.15 35.76 -13.10
N GLU A 250 -8.08 35.03 -14.21
CA GLU A 250 -7.76 35.57 -15.54
C GLU A 250 -8.77 36.61 -16.04
N LYS A 251 -9.99 36.61 -15.50
CA LYS A 251 -11.05 37.56 -15.89
C LYS A 251 -10.63 39.02 -15.70
N TYR A 252 -9.79 39.31 -14.72
CA TYR A 252 -9.37 40.70 -14.45
C TYR A 252 -8.48 41.32 -15.52
N LYS A 253 -7.85 40.50 -16.37
CA LYS A 253 -7.13 40.95 -17.57
C LYS A 253 -7.94 40.80 -18.86
N GLY A 254 -9.24 40.53 -18.76
CA GLY A 254 -10.16 40.42 -19.89
C GLY A 254 -10.28 39.03 -20.52
N ASP A 255 -9.53 38.04 -20.03
CA ASP A 255 -9.52 36.68 -20.58
C ASP A 255 -10.55 35.76 -19.90
N LEU A 256 -10.91 34.66 -20.56
CA LEU A 256 -11.86 33.67 -20.03
C LEU A 256 -11.32 32.24 -20.19
N LEU A 257 -11.20 31.51 -19.08
CA LEU A 257 -10.86 30.09 -19.09
C LEU A 257 -12.08 29.23 -18.69
N LEU A 258 -12.56 28.43 -19.64
CA LEU A 258 -13.67 27.49 -19.48
C LEU A 258 -13.16 26.05 -19.30
N GLY A 259 -14.02 25.18 -18.76
CA GLY A 259 -13.66 23.78 -18.50
C GLY A 259 -12.82 23.56 -17.24
N LYS A 260 -12.83 24.49 -16.27
CA LYS A 260 -12.06 24.38 -15.01
C LYS A 260 -12.50 23.21 -14.11
N THR A 261 -13.73 22.71 -14.28
CA THR A 261 -14.29 21.58 -13.53
C THR A 261 -15.19 20.75 -14.45
N PHE A 262 -15.35 19.47 -14.15
CA PHE A 262 -16.26 18.57 -14.86
C PHE A 262 -17.02 17.66 -13.90
N THR A 263 -18.18 17.15 -14.32
CA THR A 263 -19.00 16.22 -13.54
C THR A 263 -18.48 14.80 -13.76
N VAL A 264 -18.16 14.10 -12.67
CA VAL A 264 -17.66 12.71 -12.71
C VAL A 264 -18.79 11.71 -12.57
N ASP A 265 -19.71 12.00 -11.66
CA ASP A 265 -20.83 11.13 -11.36
C ASP A 265 -22.16 11.84 -11.69
N PRO A 266 -22.90 11.35 -12.70
CA PRO A 266 -24.24 11.82 -13.05
C PRO A 266 -25.23 11.79 -11.89
N ILE A 267 -25.09 10.83 -10.96
CA ILE A 267 -26.08 10.53 -9.92
C ILE A 267 -25.87 11.42 -8.70
N SER A 268 -24.63 11.53 -8.20
CA SER A 268 -24.32 12.43 -7.07
C SER A 268 -24.08 13.89 -7.48
N HIS A 269 -24.08 14.18 -8.78
CA HIS A 269 -23.67 15.48 -9.35
C HIS A 269 -22.30 15.96 -8.87
N ARG A 270 -21.42 15.03 -8.47
CA ARG A 270 -20.08 15.35 -7.96
C ARG A 270 -19.22 15.92 -9.08
N ARG A 271 -18.68 17.11 -8.84
CA ARG A 271 -17.75 17.80 -9.74
C ARG A 271 -16.34 17.77 -9.20
N LEU A 272 -15.36 17.59 -10.09
CA LEU A 272 -13.94 17.69 -9.78
C LEU A 272 -13.30 18.84 -10.56
N ASP A 273 -12.21 19.37 -10.00
CA ASP A 273 -11.31 20.28 -10.70
C ASP A 273 -10.65 19.54 -11.87
N ASN A 274 -10.61 20.18 -13.03
CA ASN A 274 -9.97 19.64 -14.23
C ASN A 274 -8.46 19.91 -14.14
N MET A 275 -7.66 18.86 -14.00
CA MET A 275 -6.20 18.85 -13.97
C MET A 275 -5.58 18.41 -15.31
N GLY A 276 -6.40 18.10 -16.31
CA GLY A 276 -5.99 17.65 -17.65
C GLY A 276 -6.84 16.50 -18.19
N GLU A 277 -7.82 16.03 -17.44
CA GLU A 277 -8.70 14.92 -17.81
C GLU A 277 -9.69 15.30 -18.94
N GLU A 278 -10.03 16.58 -19.06
CA GLU A 278 -10.96 17.10 -20.08
C GLU A 278 -10.39 18.34 -20.78
N GLU A 279 -10.88 18.64 -21.98
CA GLU A 279 -10.51 19.84 -22.73
C GLU A 279 -10.82 21.13 -21.93
N LYS A 280 -9.88 22.07 -21.93
CA LYS A 280 -10.08 23.44 -21.42
C LYS A 280 -10.07 24.41 -22.60
N TYR A 281 -10.90 25.44 -22.54
CA TYR A 281 -11.04 26.43 -23.60
C TYR A 281 -10.62 27.79 -23.06
N TYR A 282 -9.57 28.37 -23.66
CA TYR A 282 -9.04 29.68 -23.27
C TYR A 282 -9.39 30.70 -24.35
N ILE A 283 -10.01 31.80 -23.97
CA ILE A 283 -10.47 32.86 -24.86
C ILE A 283 -9.76 34.15 -24.45
N ASN A 284 -8.96 34.70 -25.37
CA ASN A 284 -8.27 35.97 -25.16
C ASN A 284 -9.25 37.13 -25.37
N SER A 285 -9.13 38.18 -24.54
CA SER A 285 -9.86 39.45 -24.75
C SER A 285 -11.38 39.29 -24.91
N HIS A 286 -11.99 38.43 -24.08
CA HIS A 286 -13.42 38.18 -24.09
C HIS A 286 -14.24 39.39 -23.61
N HIS A 287 -13.72 40.15 -22.65
CA HIS A 287 -14.41 41.31 -22.06
C HIS A 287 -13.41 42.38 -21.64
N GLU A 288 -13.91 43.57 -21.33
CA GLU A 288 -13.08 44.71 -20.97
C GLU A 288 -12.28 44.44 -19.68
N PRO A 289 -10.94 44.63 -19.70
CA PRO A 289 -10.08 44.35 -18.55
C PRO A 289 -10.17 45.44 -17.47
N ILE A 290 -10.24 45.03 -16.19
CA ILE A 290 -10.09 45.98 -15.06
C ILE A 290 -8.62 46.34 -14.81
N ILE A 291 -7.73 45.38 -15.07
CA ILE A 291 -6.28 45.45 -14.83
C ILE A 291 -5.54 45.24 -16.16
N SER A 292 -4.48 46.02 -16.40
CA SER A 292 -3.64 45.83 -17.59
C SER A 292 -2.97 44.46 -17.59
N GLU A 293 -2.74 43.91 -18.79
CA GLU A 293 -2.05 42.63 -18.95
C GLU A 293 -0.66 42.64 -18.28
N GLU A 294 0.05 43.76 -18.35
CA GLU A 294 1.36 43.96 -17.70
C GLU A 294 1.28 43.78 -16.19
N MET A 295 0.35 44.49 -15.53
CA MET A 295 0.17 44.44 -14.08
C MET A 295 -0.31 43.05 -13.62
N PHE A 296 -1.17 42.40 -14.40
CA PHE A 296 -1.60 41.02 -14.12
C PHE A 296 -0.43 40.04 -14.19
N ASN A 297 0.39 40.14 -15.25
CA ASN A 297 1.55 39.28 -15.45
C ASN A 297 2.62 39.50 -14.37
N GLU A 298 2.82 40.74 -13.92
CA GLU A 298 3.72 41.04 -12.80
C GLU A 298 3.21 40.44 -11.48
N ALA A 299 1.91 40.55 -11.19
CA ALA A 299 1.30 39.90 -10.04
C ALA A 299 1.44 38.36 -10.10
N GLN A 300 1.31 37.73 -11.27
CA GLN A 300 1.56 36.29 -11.44
C GLN A 300 3.03 35.93 -11.19
N LYS A 301 3.99 36.74 -11.68
CA LYS A 301 5.43 36.52 -11.41
C LYS A 301 5.73 36.54 -9.90
N ILE A 302 5.17 37.51 -9.18
CA ILE A 302 5.32 37.61 -7.71
C ILE A 302 4.67 36.41 -7.02
N LEU A 303 3.47 36.00 -7.47
CA LEU A 303 2.76 34.83 -6.94
C LEU A 303 3.57 33.53 -7.14
N ASN A 304 4.13 33.32 -8.33
CA ASN A 304 4.93 32.14 -8.65
C ASN A 304 6.26 32.12 -7.88
N LYS A 305 6.93 33.27 -7.74
CA LYS A 305 8.14 33.41 -6.90
C LYS A 305 7.87 33.15 -5.42
N ARG A 306 6.66 33.45 -4.93
CA ARG A 306 6.23 33.13 -3.56
C ARG A 306 5.82 31.66 -3.40
N ASN A 307 5.35 31.00 -4.47
CA ASN A 307 4.95 29.58 -4.47
C ASN A 307 6.11 28.59 -4.72
N SER A 308 7.22 29.01 -5.33
CA SER A 308 8.34 28.12 -5.68
C SER A 308 9.08 27.50 -4.49
N GLY A 309 8.84 27.98 -3.26
CA GLY A 309 9.27 27.31 -2.03
C GLY A 309 8.33 26.23 -1.51
N SER A 310 7.20 25.98 -2.18
CA SER A 310 6.08 25.14 -1.67
C SER A 310 5.51 24.16 -2.71
N ASN A 311 6.28 23.80 -3.74
CA ASN A 311 5.87 22.77 -4.70
C ASN A 311 6.10 21.36 -4.13
N ASN A 312 5.25 20.98 -3.18
CA ASN A 312 4.91 19.59 -2.89
C ASN A 312 3.38 19.51 -2.88
N MET A 313 2.81 19.32 -4.08
CA MET A 313 1.37 19.22 -4.30
C MET A 313 0.91 17.80 -3.93
N GLY A 314 0.67 17.61 -2.64
CA GLY A 314 0.11 16.38 -2.07
C GLY A 314 0.25 16.46 -0.56
N ARG A 315 -0.89 16.41 0.17
CA ARG A 315 -1.02 16.44 1.65
C ARG A 315 -1.28 17.82 2.28
N LYS A 316 -2.51 18.34 2.07
CA LYS A 316 -3.07 19.34 3.00
C LYS A 316 -3.35 18.78 4.41
N GLU A 317 -3.39 17.46 4.58
CA GLU A 317 -3.57 16.81 5.89
C GLU A 317 -2.28 16.72 6.75
N LYS A 318 -1.10 17.03 6.21
CA LYS A 318 0.17 16.90 6.96
C LYS A 318 0.61 18.12 7.76
N TYR A 319 0.05 19.31 7.56
CA TYR A 319 0.58 20.51 8.21
C TYR A 319 0.34 20.56 9.74
N SER A 320 -0.72 19.89 10.24
CA SER A 320 -0.94 19.78 11.69
C SER A 320 0.07 18.87 12.40
N ARG A 321 0.81 18.03 11.66
CA ARG A 321 1.80 17.07 12.18
C ARG A 321 3.16 17.23 11.50
N GLN A 322 3.57 18.44 11.11
CA GLN A 322 4.89 18.62 10.52
C GLN A 322 6.01 18.33 11.54
N PHE A 323 5.81 18.69 12.81
CA PHE A 323 6.79 18.55 13.89
C PHE A 323 6.20 17.78 15.08
N ALA A 324 7.05 17.07 15.83
CA ALA A 324 6.64 16.14 16.89
C ALA A 324 5.75 16.78 17.97
N PHE A 325 6.05 18.02 18.36
CA PHE A 325 5.31 18.71 19.42
C PHE A 325 4.10 19.54 18.96
N SER A 326 3.80 19.52 17.65
CA SER A 326 2.67 20.29 17.10
C SER A 326 1.34 19.82 17.71
N SER A 327 0.56 20.77 18.24
CA SER A 327 -0.74 20.51 18.90
C SER A 327 -0.67 19.65 20.18
N LYS A 328 0.53 19.38 20.70
CA LYS A 328 0.75 18.60 21.94
C LYS A 328 1.14 19.47 23.14
N ILE A 329 1.56 20.72 22.92
CA ILE A 329 1.99 21.62 24.00
C ILE A 329 0.89 22.63 24.33
N GLU A 330 0.50 22.67 25.61
CA GLU A 330 -0.39 23.65 26.23
C GLU A 330 0.39 24.56 27.18
N CYS A 331 -0.01 25.82 27.27
CA CYS A 331 0.58 26.76 28.22
C CYS A 331 -0.10 26.64 29.59
N GLY A 332 0.67 26.37 30.64
CA GLY A 332 0.13 26.21 32.00
C GLY A 332 -0.42 27.48 32.65
N PHE A 333 -0.23 28.65 32.05
CA PHE A 333 -0.77 29.92 32.56
C PHE A 333 -2.09 30.33 31.92
N CYS A 334 -2.28 30.10 30.62
CA CYS A 334 -3.46 30.58 29.87
C CYS A 334 -4.25 29.47 29.17
N GLY A 335 -3.81 28.22 29.22
CA GLY A 335 -4.43 27.06 28.56
C GLY A 335 -4.33 27.08 27.02
N GLY A 336 -3.76 28.13 26.42
CA GLY A 336 -3.57 28.20 24.97
C GLY A 336 -2.46 27.28 24.48
N THR A 337 -2.58 26.80 23.24
CA THR A 337 -1.55 25.95 22.60
C THR A 337 -0.25 26.71 22.34
N ALA A 338 0.87 26.00 22.22
CA ALA A 338 2.16 26.57 21.80
C ALA A 338 2.42 26.36 20.30
N THR A 339 3.19 27.26 19.69
CA THR A 339 3.63 27.18 18.30
C THR A 339 5.15 27.23 18.18
N ARG A 340 5.67 26.43 17.26
CA ARG A 340 7.08 26.42 16.86
C ARG A 340 7.45 27.72 16.17
N ARG A 341 8.55 28.34 16.58
CA ARG A 341 9.11 29.56 15.96
C ARG A 341 10.63 29.48 15.91
N ARG A 342 11.21 30.23 14.98
CA ARG A 342 12.67 30.42 14.91
C ARG A 342 13.03 31.75 15.55
N TRP A 343 13.97 31.74 16.47
CA TRP A 343 14.58 32.93 17.07
C TRP A 343 15.96 33.19 16.45
N HIS A 344 16.30 34.47 16.31
CA HIS A 344 17.55 34.93 15.71
C HIS A 344 17.82 34.34 14.31
N SER A 345 16.78 34.30 13.47
CA SER A 345 16.87 33.82 12.08
C SER A 345 17.98 34.57 11.33
N ASN A 346 18.77 33.85 10.53
CA ASN A 346 19.89 34.38 9.73
C ASN A 346 21.09 34.87 10.57
N THR A 347 21.29 34.32 11.78
CA THR A 347 22.48 34.56 12.60
C THR A 347 23.08 33.24 13.10
N SER A 348 24.33 33.26 13.59
CA SER A 348 25.01 32.10 14.19
C SER A 348 24.33 31.56 15.45
N HIS A 349 23.35 32.27 16.00
CA HIS A 349 22.59 31.91 17.20
C HIS A 349 21.15 31.49 16.90
N GLU A 350 20.85 31.05 15.67
CA GLU A 350 19.53 30.54 15.29
C GLU A 350 19.10 29.38 16.21
N LYS A 351 17.93 29.52 16.85
CA LYS A 351 17.35 28.50 17.71
C LYS A 351 15.88 28.29 17.39
N THR A 352 15.44 27.04 17.48
CA THR A 352 14.03 26.70 17.36
C THR A 352 13.41 26.67 18.75
N ILE A 353 12.32 27.40 18.95
CA ILE A 353 11.63 27.48 20.22
C ILE A 353 10.13 27.19 20.08
N TRP A 354 9.51 26.77 21.18
CA TRP A 354 8.07 26.60 21.32
C TRP A 354 7.51 27.69 22.24
N HIS A 355 6.49 28.42 21.77
CA HIS A 355 5.98 29.59 22.47
C HIS A 355 4.45 29.70 22.39
N CYS A 356 3.82 30.18 23.47
CA CYS A 356 2.38 30.33 23.60
C CYS A 356 1.75 31.13 22.44
N VAL A 357 0.70 30.57 21.82
CA VAL A 357 -0.05 31.19 20.72
C VAL A 357 -0.79 32.44 21.16
N VAL A 358 -1.36 32.43 22.37
CA VAL A 358 -2.12 33.56 22.92
C VAL A 358 -1.19 34.76 23.10
N SER A 359 -0.03 34.56 23.75
CA SER A 359 1.00 35.60 23.92
C SER A 359 1.51 36.14 22.58
N THR A 360 1.69 35.27 21.58
CA THR A 360 2.28 35.69 20.30
C THR A 360 1.31 36.26 19.27
N LYS A 361 0.05 35.82 19.23
CA LYS A 361 -0.97 36.33 18.29
C LYS A 361 -1.81 37.47 18.88
N LYS A 362 -2.15 37.40 20.18
CA LYS A 362 -2.97 38.42 20.87
C LYS A 362 -2.10 39.41 21.68
N GLY A 363 -0.85 39.06 21.99
CA GLY A 363 0.13 39.92 22.67
C GLY A 363 0.43 39.52 24.11
N LYS A 364 1.60 39.92 24.64
CA LYS A 364 2.09 39.58 26.00
C LYS A 364 1.13 39.94 27.13
N LYS A 365 0.29 40.98 26.95
CA LYS A 365 -0.74 41.39 27.91
C LYS A 365 -1.71 40.25 28.27
N TYR A 366 -1.96 39.33 27.35
CA TYR A 366 -2.92 38.23 27.53
C TYR A 366 -2.29 36.95 28.11
N CYS A 367 -0.97 36.88 28.24
CA CYS A 367 -0.25 35.80 28.91
C CYS A 367 1.17 36.29 29.25
N PRO A 368 1.35 36.97 30.41
CA PRO A 368 2.58 37.69 30.74
C PRO A 368 3.73 36.77 31.15
N ASP A 369 3.40 35.65 31.81
CA ASP A 369 4.38 34.76 32.44
C ASP A 369 4.93 33.68 31.49
N SER A 370 4.34 33.52 30.29
CA SER A 370 4.82 32.53 29.32
C SER A 370 6.13 32.93 28.66
N LYS A 371 7.10 32.01 28.58
CA LYS A 371 8.35 32.16 27.83
C LYS A 371 8.46 31.12 26.71
N GLY A 372 9.29 31.41 25.71
CA GLY A 372 9.65 30.45 24.67
C GLY A 372 10.73 29.48 25.17
N ILE A 373 10.54 28.19 24.96
CA ILE A 373 11.48 27.14 25.37
C ILE A 373 12.12 26.50 24.14
N ASP A 374 13.43 26.23 24.18
CA ASP A 374 14.17 25.58 23.09
C ASP A 374 13.66 24.15 22.86
N GLU A 375 13.47 23.80 21.59
CA GLU A 375 13.02 22.47 21.16
C GLU A 375 13.89 21.35 21.75
N LYS A 376 15.21 21.54 21.81
CA LYS A 376 16.14 20.54 22.38
C LYS A 376 15.95 20.32 23.88
N ILE A 377 15.50 21.34 24.61
CA ILE A 377 15.24 21.22 26.06
C ILE A 377 14.01 20.34 26.28
N ILE A 378 12.98 20.50 25.43
CA ILE A 378 11.76 19.69 25.49
C ILE A 378 12.06 18.24 25.11
N GLU A 379 12.89 18.00 24.09
CA GLU A 379 13.35 16.67 23.68
C GLU A 379 14.09 15.94 24.80
N ASN A 380 15.06 16.60 25.43
CA ASN A 380 15.84 16.00 26.52
C ASN A 380 14.98 15.76 27.78
N ALA A 381 14.09 16.69 28.11
CA ALA A 381 13.15 16.54 29.21
C ALA A 381 12.17 15.38 28.96
N PHE A 382 11.74 15.16 27.72
CA PHE A 382 10.94 13.98 27.39
C PHE A 382 11.73 12.69 27.66
N LEU A 383 12.98 12.59 27.21
CA LEU A 383 13.81 11.39 27.40
C LEU A 383 13.99 11.06 28.88
N GLU A 384 14.26 12.07 29.72
CA GLU A 384 14.42 11.90 31.15
C GLU A 384 13.12 11.47 31.83
N ALA A 385 12.00 12.14 31.54
CA ALA A 385 10.69 11.78 32.09
C ALA A 385 10.23 10.39 31.64
N PHE A 386 10.47 10.05 30.37
CA PHE A 386 10.10 8.78 29.77
C PHE A 386 10.94 7.62 30.32
N ASN A 387 12.26 7.81 30.46
CA ASN A 387 13.15 6.79 31.03
C ASN A 387 12.83 6.54 32.50
N MET A 388 12.53 7.59 33.29
CA MET A 388 12.08 7.42 34.67
C MET A 388 10.73 6.72 34.76
N PHE A 389 9.79 7.05 33.87
CA PHE A 389 8.49 6.38 33.78
C PHE A 389 8.64 4.87 33.48
N CYS A 390 9.49 4.50 32.52
CA CYS A 390 9.79 3.11 32.16
C CYS A 390 10.45 2.32 33.30
N LEU A 391 11.24 2.97 34.17
CA LEU A 391 11.90 2.31 35.30
C LEU A 391 10.95 2.02 36.48
N GLN A 392 9.87 2.78 36.64
CA GLN A 392 9.02 2.72 37.83
C GLN A 392 7.82 1.75 37.70
N ASN A 393 7.30 1.50 36.49
CA ASN A 393 6.05 0.74 36.32
C ASN A 393 6.10 -0.23 35.12
N LYS A 394 6.45 -1.50 35.37
CA LYS A 394 6.48 -2.55 34.32
C LYS A 394 5.10 -2.90 33.75
N GLU A 395 4.07 -2.94 34.59
CA GLU A 395 2.69 -3.33 34.19
C GLU A 395 2.07 -2.33 33.19
N ILE A 396 2.34 -1.04 33.35
CA ILE A 396 1.80 0.02 32.49
C ILE A 396 2.47 0.00 31.10
N VAL A 397 3.73 -0.43 31.02
CA VAL A 397 4.42 -0.59 29.74
C VAL A 397 3.81 -1.75 28.96
N GLU A 398 3.39 -2.81 29.63
CA GLU A 398 2.73 -3.95 28.99
C GLU A 398 1.35 -3.56 28.43
N GLU A 399 0.54 -2.81 29.20
CA GLU A 399 -0.75 -2.25 28.75
C GLU A 399 -0.58 -1.24 27.58
N PHE A 400 0.46 -0.40 27.65
CA PHE A 400 0.82 0.53 26.58
C PHE A 400 1.19 -0.20 25.28
N MET A 401 2.01 -1.25 25.38
CA MET A 401 2.43 -2.06 24.23
C MET A 401 1.23 -2.77 23.61
N GLU A 402 0.31 -3.29 24.42
CA GLU A 402 -0.91 -3.94 23.93
C GLU A 402 -1.83 -2.95 23.21
N THR A 403 -1.97 -1.73 23.72
CA THR A 403 -2.77 -0.65 23.10
C THR A 403 -2.18 -0.22 21.74
N VAL A 404 -0.85 -0.09 21.65
CA VAL A 404 -0.16 0.29 20.40
C VAL A 404 -0.21 -0.85 19.38
N GLU A 405 0.02 -2.10 19.79
CA GLU A 405 -0.10 -3.27 18.91
C GLU A 405 -1.53 -3.42 18.36
N ASN A 406 -2.55 -3.23 19.20
CA ASN A 406 -3.95 -3.27 18.78
C ASN A 406 -4.31 -2.17 17.78
N THR A 407 -3.78 -0.96 17.97
CA THR A 407 -4.01 0.17 17.04
C THR A 407 -3.35 -0.07 15.68
N ILE A 408 -2.18 -0.70 15.66
CA ILE A 408 -1.47 -1.06 14.42
C ILE A 408 -2.15 -2.23 13.71
N ASN A 409 -2.54 -3.27 14.45
CA ASN A 409 -3.22 -4.44 13.89
C ASN A 409 -4.64 -4.13 13.39
N ALA A 410 -5.32 -3.11 13.94
CA ALA A 410 -6.62 -2.66 13.47
C ALA A 410 -6.60 -2.02 12.06
N THR A 411 -5.42 -1.63 11.55
CA THR A 411 -5.29 -1.17 10.16
C THR A 411 -5.23 -2.37 9.20
N ASN A 412 -6.38 -2.69 8.59
CA ASN A 412 -6.61 -3.77 7.60
C ASN A 412 -5.77 -3.68 6.29
N SER A 413 -4.76 -2.82 6.23
CA SER A 413 -4.01 -2.42 5.03
C SER A 413 -3.38 -3.60 4.29
N ILE A 414 -2.92 -4.64 5.00
CA ILE A 414 -2.31 -5.84 4.38
C ILE A 414 -3.33 -6.66 3.59
N LYS A 415 -4.57 -6.77 4.10
CA LYS A 415 -5.63 -7.57 3.47
C LYS A 415 -6.17 -6.84 2.23
N GLU A 416 -6.33 -5.53 2.31
CA GLU A 416 -6.72 -4.68 1.19
C GLU A 416 -5.66 -4.65 0.09
N LEU A 417 -4.38 -4.52 0.44
CA LEU A 417 -3.28 -4.56 -0.52
C LEU A 417 -3.23 -5.88 -1.30
N LYS A 418 -3.40 -7.02 -0.61
CA LYS A 418 -3.47 -8.34 -1.26
C LYS A 418 -4.70 -8.48 -2.16
N LYS A 419 -5.82 -7.84 -1.82
CA LYS A 419 -7.05 -7.83 -2.63
C LYS A 419 -6.82 -7.02 -3.92
N LEU A 420 -6.32 -5.80 -3.79
CA LEU A 420 -6.03 -4.91 -4.92
C LEU A 420 -4.98 -5.52 -5.88
N GLN A 421 -3.94 -6.17 -5.36
CA GLN A 421 -2.96 -6.89 -6.19
C GLN A 421 -3.60 -8.01 -7.03
N ARG A 422 -4.59 -8.74 -6.48
CA ARG A 422 -5.31 -9.79 -7.21
C ARG A 422 -6.18 -9.19 -8.31
N GLU A 423 -6.89 -8.10 -8.01
CA GLU A 423 -7.77 -7.42 -8.97
C GLU A 423 -6.99 -6.83 -10.15
N VAL A 424 -5.86 -6.16 -9.90
CA VAL A 424 -4.93 -5.69 -10.95
C VAL A 424 -4.50 -6.84 -11.86
N SER A 425 -4.08 -7.97 -11.28
CA SER A 425 -3.64 -9.15 -12.07
C SER A 425 -4.77 -9.76 -12.92
N ALA A 426 -6.02 -9.69 -12.44
CA ALA A 426 -7.18 -10.19 -13.15
C ALA A 426 -7.50 -9.32 -14.37
N ILE A 427 -7.42 -8.00 -14.23
CA ILE A 427 -7.64 -7.04 -15.32
C ILE A 427 -6.54 -7.16 -16.38
N GLU A 428 -5.26 -7.26 -15.98
CA GLU A 428 -4.14 -7.47 -16.92
C GLU A 428 -4.31 -8.76 -17.75
N ASN A 429 -4.88 -9.81 -17.14
CA ASN A 429 -5.24 -11.04 -17.85
C ASN A 429 -6.41 -10.85 -18.83
N LYS A 430 -7.43 -10.05 -18.49
CA LYS A 430 -8.54 -9.73 -19.40
C LYS A 430 -8.05 -8.94 -20.61
N ILE A 431 -7.17 -7.96 -20.41
CA ILE A 431 -6.58 -7.19 -21.51
C ILE A 431 -5.76 -8.10 -22.44
N ARG A 432 -4.94 -9.01 -21.89
CA ARG A 432 -4.21 -10.00 -22.72
C ARG A 432 -5.16 -10.83 -23.58
N LYS A 433 -6.22 -11.39 -23.00
CA LYS A 433 -7.22 -12.17 -23.75
C LYS A 433 -7.93 -11.34 -24.83
N LEU A 434 -8.20 -10.06 -24.56
CA LEU A 434 -8.82 -9.16 -25.52
C LEU A 434 -7.88 -8.89 -26.72
N VAL A 435 -6.59 -8.74 -26.45
CA VAL A 435 -5.56 -8.61 -27.50
C VAL A 435 -5.48 -9.89 -28.34
N ASP A 436 -5.47 -11.06 -27.69
CA ASP A 436 -5.46 -12.35 -28.38
C ASP A 436 -6.70 -12.51 -29.28
N MET A 437 -7.90 -12.18 -28.79
CA MET A 437 -9.15 -12.22 -29.57
C MET A 437 -9.14 -11.26 -30.78
N ARG A 438 -8.46 -10.11 -30.68
CA ARG A 438 -8.32 -9.17 -31.81
C ARG A 438 -7.32 -9.67 -32.86
N ILE A 439 -6.25 -10.33 -32.41
CA ILE A 439 -5.27 -10.99 -33.27
C ILE A 439 -5.91 -12.14 -34.04
N ASP A 440 -6.77 -12.91 -33.37
CA ASP A 440 -7.54 -14.01 -33.97
C ASP A 440 -8.74 -13.54 -34.82
N GLU A 441 -8.88 -12.21 -35.05
CA GLU A 441 -9.97 -11.56 -35.78
C GLU A 441 -11.39 -11.91 -35.28
N MET A 442 -11.52 -12.44 -34.06
CA MET A 442 -12.81 -12.80 -33.46
C MET A 442 -13.64 -11.58 -33.03
N ILE A 443 -13.01 -10.41 -32.94
CA ILE A 443 -13.64 -9.13 -32.58
C ILE A 443 -13.20 -8.03 -33.54
N ASP A 444 -14.14 -7.17 -33.90
CA ASP A 444 -13.88 -6.00 -34.73
C ASP A 444 -13.08 -4.92 -33.96
N LYS A 445 -12.53 -3.98 -34.72
CA LYS A 445 -11.66 -2.92 -34.19
C LYS A 445 -12.39 -2.00 -33.20
N ASP A 446 -13.65 -1.68 -33.44
CA ASP A 446 -14.43 -0.76 -32.61
C ASP A 446 -14.77 -1.42 -31.27
N THR A 447 -15.16 -2.70 -31.30
CA THR A 447 -15.39 -3.50 -30.09
C THR A 447 -14.11 -3.69 -29.26
N TYR A 448 -12.97 -3.89 -29.91
CA TYR A 448 -11.66 -3.96 -29.24
C TYR A 448 -11.29 -2.63 -28.57
N GLU A 449 -11.40 -1.50 -29.29
CA GLU A 449 -11.03 -0.18 -28.75
C GLU A 449 -11.92 0.19 -27.54
N LEU A 450 -13.20 -0.12 -27.59
CA LEU A 450 -14.16 0.14 -26.49
C LEU A 450 -13.85 -0.72 -25.26
N LYS A 451 -13.59 -2.02 -25.43
CA LYS A 451 -13.23 -2.93 -24.33
C LYS A 451 -11.83 -2.66 -23.77
N TYR A 452 -10.88 -2.26 -24.62
CA TYR A 452 -9.51 -1.96 -24.21
C TYR A 452 -9.46 -0.67 -23.40
N THR A 453 -10.20 0.37 -23.82
CA THR A 453 -10.33 1.62 -23.05
C THR A 453 -11.01 1.39 -21.71
N GLU A 454 -12.10 0.62 -21.65
CA GLU A 454 -12.77 0.25 -20.39
C GLU A 454 -11.80 -0.44 -19.40
N LEU A 455 -11.13 -1.51 -19.84
CA LEU A 455 -10.23 -2.29 -18.99
C LEU A 455 -8.94 -1.55 -18.62
N SER A 456 -8.41 -0.69 -19.50
CA SER A 456 -7.22 0.11 -19.20
C SER A 456 -7.50 1.21 -18.18
N THR A 457 -8.69 1.81 -18.22
CA THR A 457 -9.12 2.82 -17.23
C THR A 457 -9.33 2.17 -15.85
N GLU A 458 -9.93 0.97 -15.81
CA GLU A 458 -10.09 0.18 -14.58
C GLU A 458 -8.71 -0.25 -14.02
N LEU A 459 -7.77 -0.61 -14.89
CA LEU A 459 -6.42 -0.98 -14.51
C LEU A 459 -5.65 0.18 -13.87
N GLU A 460 -5.71 1.38 -14.44
CA GLU A 460 -5.04 2.55 -13.86
C GLU A 460 -5.58 2.87 -12.47
N LYS A 461 -6.91 2.88 -12.32
CA LYS A 461 -7.57 3.16 -11.03
C LYS A 461 -7.12 2.17 -9.93
N LEU A 462 -7.09 0.88 -10.26
CA LEU A 462 -6.67 -0.16 -9.32
C LEU A 462 -5.17 -0.10 -9.00
N LYS A 463 -4.32 0.32 -9.95
CA LYS A 463 -2.89 0.54 -9.72
C LYS A 463 -2.65 1.71 -8.77
N THR A 464 -3.35 2.83 -8.95
CA THR A 464 -3.23 3.97 -8.04
C THR A 464 -3.65 3.61 -6.61
N GLN A 465 -4.77 2.89 -6.45
CA GLN A 465 -5.24 2.43 -5.14
C GLN A 465 -4.27 1.44 -4.47
N ARG A 466 -3.65 0.55 -5.25
CA ARG A 466 -2.61 -0.36 -4.77
C ARG A 466 -1.39 0.43 -4.26
N ASP A 467 -0.91 1.41 -5.02
CA ASP A 467 0.30 2.16 -4.69
C ASP A 467 0.10 3.02 -3.43
N GLU A 468 -1.09 3.58 -3.24
CA GLU A 468 -1.48 4.26 -2.00
C GLU A 468 -1.51 3.30 -0.81
N ALA A 469 -2.11 2.12 -0.97
CA ALA A 469 -2.16 1.10 0.09
C ALA A 469 -0.76 0.53 0.41
N GLU A 470 0.14 0.46 -0.57
CA GLU A 470 1.52 -0.01 -0.43
C GLU A 470 2.36 0.97 0.40
N LEU A 471 2.23 2.27 0.13
CA LEU A 471 2.87 3.32 0.93
C LEU A 471 2.43 3.28 2.40
N VAL A 472 1.13 3.10 2.67
CA VAL A 472 0.60 2.99 4.04
C VAL A 472 1.12 1.72 4.73
N ASN A 473 1.22 0.61 4.01
CA ASN A 473 1.72 -0.65 4.54
C ASN A 473 3.24 -0.60 4.83
N GLU A 474 4.03 0.06 3.98
CA GLU A 474 5.46 0.27 4.21
C GLU A 474 5.71 1.11 5.48
N ASP A 475 4.95 2.20 5.67
CA ASP A 475 5.02 3.01 6.88
C ASP A 475 4.65 2.18 8.14
N ASN A 476 3.61 1.35 8.07
CA ASN A 476 3.18 0.49 9.18
C ASN A 476 4.19 -0.63 9.52
N ILE A 477 4.90 -1.17 8.52
CA ILE A 477 5.94 -2.20 8.73
C ILE A 477 7.16 -1.61 9.43
N ASP A 478 7.56 -0.38 9.09
CA ASP A 478 8.67 0.32 9.73
C ASP A 478 8.34 0.65 11.20
N VAL A 479 7.09 1.04 11.48
CA VAL A 479 6.58 1.27 12.84
C VAL A 479 6.58 -0.03 13.66
N LYS A 480 6.09 -1.15 13.11
CA LYS A 480 6.10 -2.45 13.80
C LYS A 480 7.52 -2.92 14.16
N LYS A 481 8.48 -2.72 13.26
CA LYS A 481 9.90 -3.06 13.51
C LYS A 481 10.53 -2.17 14.59
N ARG A 482 10.16 -0.88 14.64
CA ARG A 482 10.62 0.03 15.70
C ARG A 482 10.04 -0.35 17.05
N ILE A 483 8.78 -0.77 17.11
CA ILE A 483 8.13 -1.27 18.34
C ILE A 483 8.73 -2.60 18.81
N GLU A 484 9.04 -3.54 17.90
CA GLU A 484 9.76 -4.76 18.27
C GLU A 484 11.19 -4.48 18.75
N SER A 485 11.87 -3.48 18.16
CA SER A 485 13.16 -3.02 18.68
C SER A 485 13.04 -2.36 20.05
N PHE A 486 11.92 -1.65 20.28
CA PHE A 486 11.60 -1.01 21.56
C PHE A 486 11.31 -2.05 22.66
N ARG A 487 10.57 -3.12 22.36
CA ARG A 487 10.33 -4.27 23.25
C ARG A 487 11.66 -4.86 23.75
N LYS A 488 12.63 -5.02 22.84
CA LYS A 488 13.97 -5.52 23.18
C LYS A 488 14.79 -4.54 24.05
N VAL A 489 14.60 -3.24 23.89
CA VAL A 489 15.25 -2.22 24.72
C VAL A 489 14.65 -2.21 26.12
N PHE A 490 13.33 -2.33 26.24
CA PHE A 490 12.62 -2.42 27.51
C PHE A 490 12.97 -3.69 28.29
N ASP A 491 12.99 -4.85 27.63
CA ASP A 491 13.43 -6.12 28.22
C ASP A 491 14.89 -6.07 28.69
N SER A 492 15.70 -5.19 28.10
CA SER A 492 17.11 -4.98 28.46
C SER A 492 17.34 -3.93 29.54
N ASN A 493 16.29 -3.24 30.01
CA ASN A 493 16.33 -2.20 31.05
C ASN A 493 17.27 -1.01 30.74
N LYS A 494 17.43 -0.66 29.45
CA LYS A 494 18.35 0.40 29.01
C LYS A 494 17.60 1.70 28.66
N PRO A 495 18.07 2.87 29.13
CA PRO A 495 17.44 4.16 28.84
C PRO A 495 17.60 4.55 27.37
N ILE A 496 16.59 5.21 26.83
CA ILE A 496 16.60 5.77 25.48
C ILE A 496 17.48 7.03 25.49
N LYS A 497 18.41 7.10 24.54
CA LYS A 497 19.43 8.15 24.44
C LYS A 497 19.10 9.29 23.47
N GLU A 498 18.18 9.06 22.54
CA GLU A 498 17.79 10.03 21.51
C GLU A 498 16.27 10.13 21.38
N PHE A 499 15.78 11.34 21.09
CA PHE A 499 14.36 11.62 20.95
C PHE A 499 13.78 10.89 19.73
N ASP A 500 12.89 9.92 19.96
CA ASP A 500 12.10 9.29 18.89
C ASP A 500 10.68 9.87 18.86
N ARG A 501 10.34 10.44 17.71
CA ARG A 501 9.06 11.08 17.46
C ARG A 501 7.87 10.13 17.56
N VAL A 502 7.98 8.90 17.07
CA VAL A 502 6.88 7.93 17.06
C VAL A 502 6.61 7.46 18.49
N VAL A 503 7.67 7.25 19.27
CA VAL A 503 7.59 6.93 20.70
C VAL A 503 6.95 8.08 21.46
N PHE A 504 7.39 9.32 21.22
CA PHE A 504 6.81 10.51 21.82
C PHE A 504 5.31 10.66 21.51
N GLU A 505 4.92 10.57 20.24
CA GLU A 505 3.51 10.74 19.82
C GLU A 505 2.60 9.63 20.37
N SER A 506 3.15 8.43 20.57
CA SER A 506 2.42 7.27 21.11
C SER A 506 2.32 7.34 22.64
N ALA A 507 3.36 7.78 23.34
CA ALA A 507 3.41 7.78 24.81
C ALA A 507 2.78 9.02 25.44
N VAL A 508 2.97 10.20 24.85
CA VAL A 508 2.58 11.48 25.45
C VAL A 508 1.25 11.95 24.92
N ASN A 509 0.28 12.15 25.82
CA ASN A 509 -1.00 12.76 25.49
C ASN A 509 -0.82 14.25 25.22
N LYS A 510 -0.24 14.97 26.20
CA LYS A 510 0.03 16.41 26.11
C LYS A 510 1.19 16.84 27.04
N ILE A 511 1.77 18.00 26.75
CA ILE A 511 2.82 18.66 27.53
C ILE A 511 2.26 19.98 28.05
N ILE A 512 2.42 20.24 29.34
CA ILE A 512 2.14 21.55 29.93
C ILE A 512 3.45 22.32 30.10
N LEU A 513 3.50 23.51 29.49
CA LEU A 513 4.64 24.42 29.48
C LEU A 513 4.37 25.60 30.42
N GLY A 514 5.16 25.66 31.50
CA GLY A 514 5.02 26.60 32.61
C GLY A 514 4.06 26.08 33.71
N GLY A 515 4.32 26.45 34.96
CA GLY A 515 3.50 26.03 36.10
C GLY A 515 3.81 26.84 37.37
N THR A 516 3.21 26.43 38.49
CA THR A 516 3.48 26.98 39.84
C THR A 516 4.12 25.91 40.71
N ASP A 517 5.17 26.26 41.45
CA ASP A 517 5.79 25.36 42.42
C ASP A 517 4.92 25.16 43.68
N GLU A 518 5.32 24.24 44.55
CA GLU A 518 4.64 23.89 45.81
C GLU A 518 4.58 25.07 46.80
N GLU A 519 5.37 26.13 46.58
CA GLU A 519 5.41 27.37 47.37
C GLU A 519 4.61 28.52 46.71
N GLY A 520 3.98 28.27 45.55
CA GLY A 520 3.13 29.23 44.82
C GLY A 520 3.86 30.16 43.85
N ASN A 521 5.17 30.01 43.64
CA ASN A 521 5.94 30.79 42.68
C ASN A 521 5.75 30.27 41.25
N LYS A 522 5.66 31.19 40.29
CA LYS A 522 5.49 30.84 38.87
C LYS A 522 6.83 30.49 38.23
N ASP A 523 6.95 29.29 37.66
CA ASP A 523 8.10 28.88 36.87
C ASP A 523 7.73 28.70 35.38
N PRO A 524 8.17 29.59 34.49
CA PRO A 524 7.96 29.49 33.05
C PRO A 524 8.70 28.34 32.36
N TYR A 525 9.68 27.71 33.02
CA TYR A 525 10.50 26.62 32.47
C TYR A 525 10.05 25.25 32.94
N MET A 526 9.05 25.17 33.83
CA MET A 526 8.48 23.91 34.27
C MET A 526 7.85 23.15 33.09
N LEU A 527 8.25 21.89 32.91
CA LEU A 527 7.71 20.99 31.90
C LEU A 527 7.01 19.83 32.61
N THR A 528 5.72 19.66 32.33
CA THR A 528 4.94 18.53 32.83
C THR A 528 4.49 17.69 31.65
N PHE A 529 4.87 16.41 31.64
CA PHE A 529 4.45 15.45 30.61
C PHE A 529 3.25 14.67 31.14
N ILE A 530 2.15 14.66 30.38
CA ILE A 530 0.97 13.84 30.65
C ILE A 530 0.99 12.70 29.64
N PHE A 531 1.16 11.48 30.14
CA PHE A 531 1.20 10.27 29.33
C PHE A 531 -0.21 9.78 29.00
N ASN A 532 -0.35 8.99 27.94
CA ASN A 532 -1.64 8.42 27.51
C ASN A 532 -2.26 7.50 28.56
N SER A 533 -1.46 6.94 29.48
CA SER A 533 -1.92 6.19 30.65
C SER A 533 -2.58 7.04 31.75
N GLY A 534 -2.63 8.38 31.58
CA GLY A 534 -3.22 9.31 32.56
C GLY A 534 -2.26 9.77 33.67
N MET A 535 -1.03 9.25 33.72
CA MET A 535 0.00 9.69 34.69
C MET A 535 0.73 10.97 34.24
N SER A 536 1.13 11.80 35.22
CA SER A 536 1.90 13.02 35.00
C SER A 536 3.26 12.98 35.70
N HIS A 537 4.33 13.40 35.02
CA HIS A 537 5.66 13.52 35.62
C HIS A 537 6.24 14.93 35.40
N SER A 538 6.83 15.49 36.46
CA SER A 538 7.47 16.82 36.46
C SER A 538 8.96 16.67 36.80
N LEU A 539 9.85 17.14 35.91
CA LEU A 539 11.29 17.09 36.14
C LEU A 539 11.78 18.32 36.91
N LYS A 540 12.46 18.10 38.05
CA LYS A 540 13.23 19.12 38.81
C LYS A 540 14.72 18.88 38.53
N GLY A 541 15.53 19.91 38.25
CA GLY A 541 16.97 19.73 37.99
C GLY A 541 17.76 19.42 39.27
N GLU A 542 18.37 18.24 39.37
CA GLU A 542 19.10 17.81 40.58
C GLU A 542 20.58 18.23 40.59
N GLY A 543 20.95 19.04 41.58
CA GLY A 543 22.32 19.45 41.86
C GLY A 543 22.39 20.85 42.48
N SER A 544 23.17 21.03 43.54
CA SER A 544 23.31 22.32 44.23
C SER A 544 24.71 22.89 44.11
N VAL A 545 24.81 24.18 43.77
CA VAL A 545 26.04 24.96 43.81
C VAL A 545 25.99 25.98 44.96
N ARG A 546 27.04 26.03 45.77
CA ARG A 546 27.14 26.97 46.89
C ARG A 546 28.45 27.75 46.88
N LYS A 547 28.40 28.99 47.36
CA LYS A 547 29.58 29.86 47.46
C LYS A 547 30.22 29.69 48.83
N LYS A 548 31.52 29.40 48.87
CA LYS A 548 32.29 29.29 50.12
C LYS A 548 33.57 30.11 49.98
N GLY A 549 33.62 31.26 50.64
CA GLY A 549 34.68 32.26 50.44
C GLY A 549 34.67 32.83 49.01
N ASN A 550 35.84 32.84 48.35
CA ASN A 550 36.01 33.39 47.00
C ASN A 550 35.85 32.35 45.86
N LYS A 551 35.40 31.12 46.17
CA LYS A 551 35.21 30.04 45.19
C LYS A 551 33.82 29.41 45.30
N TRP A 552 33.33 28.90 44.18
CA TRP A 552 32.08 28.16 44.08
C TRP A 552 32.35 26.66 44.14
N TYR A 553 31.53 25.95 44.91
CA TYR A 553 31.60 24.51 45.08
C TYR A 553 30.33 23.88 44.53
N TYR A 554 30.47 22.72 43.92
CA TYR A 554 29.34 21.89 43.47
C TYR A 554 29.30 20.61 44.28
N SER A 555 28.09 20.10 44.49
CA SER A 555 27.87 18.87 45.23
C SER A 555 26.80 18.02 44.58
N PHE A 556 27.06 16.72 44.48
CA PHE A 556 26.15 15.72 43.94
C PHE A 556 26.21 14.45 44.82
N GLU A 557 25.14 13.69 44.83
CA GLU A 557 24.99 12.51 45.69
C GLU A 557 25.53 11.26 45.00
N VAL A 558 26.24 10.41 45.75
CA VAL A 558 27.01 9.29 45.21
C VAL A 558 26.71 8.03 46.04
N GLY A 559 25.44 7.60 46.00
CA GLY A 559 24.95 6.38 46.67
C GLY A 559 24.97 6.39 48.20
N LYS A 560 24.54 5.26 48.81
CA LYS A 560 24.54 5.01 50.27
C LYS A 560 25.61 3.98 50.62
N GLU A 561 26.42 4.27 51.63
CA GLU A 561 27.40 3.34 52.22
C GLU A 561 27.07 3.25 53.72
N ASN A 562 26.83 2.04 54.25
CA ASN A 562 26.38 1.78 55.63
C ASN A 562 25.13 2.58 56.09
N GLY A 563 24.14 2.74 55.20
CA GLY A 563 22.84 3.34 55.53
C GLY A 563 22.82 4.87 55.68
N LYS A 564 23.96 5.56 55.58
CA LYS A 564 24.03 7.04 55.50
C LYS A 564 24.41 7.50 54.09
N ARG A 565 23.79 8.60 53.65
CA ARG A 565 23.97 9.17 52.29
C ARG A 565 25.37 9.81 52.18
N LYS A 566 26.13 9.46 51.14
CA LYS A 566 27.48 10.01 50.90
C LYS A 566 27.42 11.10 49.83
N LYS A 567 27.70 12.34 50.24
CA LYS A 567 27.69 13.53 49.38
C LYS A 567 29.13 13.89 49.02
N ILE A 568 29.45 13.97 47.72
CA ILE A 568 30.76 14.42 47.25
C ILE A 568 30.66 15.91 46.90
N GLU A 569 31.53 16.71 47.50
CA GLU A 569 31.63 18.16 47.25
C GLU A 569 33.02 18.48 46.69
N ARG A 570 33.07 19.19 45.56
CA ARG A 570 34.31 19.59 44.88
C ARG A 570 34.26 21.05 44.47
N ALA A 571 35.43 21.66 44.30
CA ALA A 571 35.54 23.05 43.83
C ALA A 571 35.16 23.14 42.35
N GLY A 572 34.26 24.05 42.01
CA GLY A 572 33.70 24.27 40.67
C GLY A 572 34.21 25.50 39.95
N GLY A 573 35.09 26.30 40.56
CA GLY A 573 35.67 27.49 39.93
C GLY A 573 35.37 28.79 40.69
N SER A 574 35.66 29.92 40.05
CA SER A 574 35.52 31.26 40.64
C SER A 574 34.12 31.84 40.41
N THR A 575 33.38 31.31 39.44
CA THR A 575 32.02 31.76 39.09
C THR A 575 30.97 30.67 39.25
N LYS A 576 29.71 31.06 39.48
CA LYS A 576 28.58 30.12 39.58
C LYS A 576 28.38 29.30 38.30
N LYS A 577 28.72 29.86 37.14
CA LYS A 577 28.58 29.22 35.83
C LYS A 577 29.62 28.10 35.64
N GLU A 578 30.88 28.37 35.96
CA GLU A 578 31.93 27.33 35.93
C GLU A 578 31.58 26.16 36.85
N ALA A 579 31.03 26.46 38.04
CA ALA A 579 30.65 25.43 38.99
C ALA A 579 29.51 24.53 38.52
N LEU A 580 28.57 25.07 37.74
CA LEU A 580 27.51 24.30 37.09
C LEU A 580 28.05 23.44 35.93
N GLU A 581 29.06 23.92 35.22
CA GLU A 581 29.71 23.17 34.13
C GLU A 581 30.57 22.00 34.66
N SER A 582 31.33 22.24 35.73
CA SER A 582 32.08 21.20 36.42
C SER A 582 31.17 20.16 37.08
N LEU A 583 30.03 20.58 37.63
CA LEU A 583 28.99 19.67 38.16
C LEU A 583 28.47 18.72 37.09
N ARG A 584 28.14 19.24 35.90
CA ARG A 584 27.67 18.42 34.77
C ARG A 584 28.72 17.43 34.28
N LYS A 585 29.98 17.86 34.15
CA LYS A 585 31.08 16.97 33.77
C LYS A 585 31.28 15.84 34.78
N ALA A 586 31.23 16.15 36.07
CA ALA A 586 31.43 15.17 37.14
C ALA A 586 30.29 14.13 37.23
N ILE A 587 29.04 14.53 36.95
CA ILE A 587 27.90 13.60 36.87
C ILE A 587 28.05 12.67 35.65
N ILE A 588 28.42 13.22 34.49
CA ILE A 588 28.61 12.46 33.25
C ILE A 588 29.78 11.46 33.35
N GLU A 589 30.90 11.83 33.99
CA GLU A 589 32.02 10.90 34.23
C GLU A 589 31.64 9.75 35.17
N PHE A 590 30.76 10.01 36.15
CA PHE A 590 30.34 9.02 37.14
C PHE A 590 29.34 8.00 36.55
N GLU A 591 28.42 8.44 35.70
CA GLU A 591 27.39 7.57 35.09
C GLU A 591 27.93 6.66 33.98
N ASN A 592 29.08 6.99 33.36
CA ASN A 592 29.57 6.32 32.16
C ASN A 592 30.74 5.34 32.36
N ALA A 593 31.05 4.93 33.60
CA ALA A 593 32.22 4.09 33.90
C ALA A 593 32.11 2.59 33.48
N GLY A 594 31.15 2.22 32.62
CA GLY A 594 31.01 0.85 32.13
C GLY A 594 30.69 0.81 30.63
N SER A 595 31.63 0.28 29.83
CA SER A 595 31.52 0.00 28.39
C SER A 595 31.50 1.19 27.41
N TYR A 596 32.68 1.71 27.10
CA TYR A 596 32.95 2.36 25.80
C TYR A 596 34.13 1.64 25.14
N ILE A 597 33.88 0.92 24.05
CA ILE A 597 34.89 0.68 23.02
C ILE A 597 34.89 1.96 22.18
N ASP A 598 36.05 2.56 21.98
CA ASP A 598 36.20 3.81 21.23
C ASP A 598 35.96 3.58 19.72
N GLU A 599 34.70 3.68 19.29
CA GLU A 599 34.24 3.45 17.90
C GLU A 599 34.58 4.61 16.93
N SER A 600 35.54 5.46 17.29
CA SER A 600 36.06 6.47 16.39
C SER A 600 36.96 5.89 15.27
N ASN A 601 37.50 4.65 15.41
CA ASN A 601 38.60 4.13 14.57
C ASN A 601 38.50 2.68 14.01
N ILE A 602 37.33 2.04 13.92
CA ILE A 602 37.26 0.65 13.38
C ILE A 602 37.78 0.54 11.93
N SER A 603 38.64 -0.45 11.67
CA SER A 603 39.13 -0.75 10.31
C SER A 603 38.06 -1.44 9.48
N VAL A 604 38.17 -1.40 8.15
CA VAL A 604 37.29 -2.19 7.27
C VAL A 604 37.47 -3.68 7.53
N SER A 605 38.68 -4.15 7.84
CA SER A 605 38.91 -5.56 8.16
C SER A 605 38.08 -6.00 9.38
N ASP A 606 38.19 -5.25 10.47
CA ASP A 606 37.50 -5.58 11.74
C ASP A 606 36.00 -5.44 11.60
N TYR A 607 35.54 -4.43 10.85
CA TYR A 607 34.13 -4.28 10.53
C TYR A 607 33.59 -5.48 9.76
N PHE A 608 34.32 -5.97 8.74
CA PHE A 608 33.85 -7.12 7.97
C PHE A 608 33.87 -8.41 8.78
N ASP A 609 34.76 -8.57 9.76
CA ASP A 609 34.71 -9.69 10.71
C ASP A 609 33.50 -9.60 11.63
N TYR A 610 33.24 -8.41 12.16
CA TYR A 610 32.05 -8.13 12.97
C TYR A 610 30.76 -8.39 12.16
N TRP A 611 30.66 -7.84 10.95
CA TRP A 611 29.52 -8.06 10.06
C TRP A 611 29.35 -9.53 9.70
N PHE A 612 30.44 -10.25 9.46
CA PHE A 612 30.37 -11.68 9.17
C PHE A 612 29.80 -12.45 10.37
N LYS A 613 30.27 -12.17 11.59
CA LYS A 613 29.82 -12.82 12.81
C LYS A 613 28.37 -12.49 13.14
N GLU A 614 28.02 -11.21 13.18
CA GLU A 614 26.73 -10.74 13.70
C GLU A 614 25.60 -10.79 12.65
N TYR A 615 25.93 -10.75 11.35
CA TYR A 615 24.91 -10.80 10.30
C TYR A 615 24.99 -12.07 9.46
N VAL A 616 26.16 -12.41 8.91
CA VAL A 616 26.27 -13.49 7.91
C VAL A 616 26.03 -14.87 8.54
N LEU A 617 26.62 -15.15 9.71
CA LEU A 617 26.43 -16.44 10.40
C LEU A 617 24.97 -16.67 10.84
N LEU A 618 24.25 -15.61 11.21
CA LEU A 618 22.86 -15.72 11.68
C LEU A 618 21.85 -15.78 10.54
N ASN A 619 22.07 -15.05 9.44
CA ASN A 619 21.03 -14.81 8.42
C ASN A 619 21.27 -15.54 7.09
N CYS A 620 22.47 -16.04 6.82
CA CYS A 620 22.80 -16.69 5.54
C CYS A 620 22.89 -18.22 5.68
N LYS A 621 22.55 -18.98 4.62
CA LYS A 621 22.77 -20.44 4.60
C LYS A 621 24.28 -20.78 4.55
N PRO A 622 24.73 -21.95 5.03
CA PRO A 622 26.16 -22.29 5.14
C PRO A 622 26.99 -22.13 3.86
N ASN A 623 26.46 -22.53 2.70
CA ASN A 623 27.16 -22.33 1.42
C ASN A 623 27.39 -20.84 1.09
N THR A 624 26.43 -19.98 1.44
CA THR A 624 26.55 -18.52 1.27
C THR A 624 27.57 -17.95 2.24
N GLN A 625 27.58 -18.42 3.50
CA GLN A 625 28.58 -18.03 4.50
C GLN A 625 30.00 -18.36 4.03
N VAL A 626 30.24 -19.58 3.55
CA VAL A 626 31.55 -19.99 3.01
C VAL A 626 31.96 -19.11 1.81
N SER A 627 31.02 -18.85 0.90
CA SER A 627 31.28 -18.00 -0.27
C SER A 627 31.62 -16.56 0.13
N TYR A 628 30.90 -15.99 1.10
CA TYR A 628 31.16 -14.64 1.61
C TYR A 628 32.50 -14.58 2.32
N LYS A 629 32.82 -15.57 3.15
CA LYS A 629 34.11 -15.67 3.84
C LYS A 629 35.28 -15.65 2.85
N GLN A 630 35.18 -16.43 1.77
CA GLN A 630 36.20 -16.45 0.71
C GLN A 630 36.34 -15.09 0.02
N LEU A 631 35.23 -14.43 -0.32
CA LEU A 631 35.26 -13.09 -0.94
C LEU A 631 35.88 -12.05 0.00
N ILE A 632 35.53 -12.08 1.28
CA ILE A 632 36.05 -11.16 2.30
C ILE A 632 37.56 -11.36 2.46
N GLN A 633 38.00 -12.59 2.68
CA GLN A 633 39.40 -12.92 2.96
C GLN A 633 40.30 -12.72 1.74
N ASN A 634 39.86 -13.10 0.54
CA ASN A 634 40.71 -13.11 -0.65
C ASN A 634 40.70 -11.78 -1.41
N HIS A 635 39.65 -10.96 -1.26
CA HIS A 635 39.45 -9.79 -2.13
C HIS A 635 39.15 -8.49 -1.41
N ILE A 636 38.35 -8.52 -0.33
CA ILE A 636 37.96 -7.29 0.37
C ILE A 636 39.08 -6.87 1.35
N LYS A 637 39.42 -7.74 2.30
CA LYS A 637 40.44 -7.44 3.31
C LYS A 637 41.81 -7.07 2.73
N PRO A 638 42.36 -7.80 1.73
CA PRO A 638 43.69 -7.48 1.22
C PRO A 638 43.77 -6.12 0.49
N GLN A 639 42.65 -5.61 -0.04
CA GLN A 639 42.67 -4.40 -0.86
C GLN A 639 42.16 -3.16 -0.13
N ILE A 640 41.17 -3.31 0.76
CA ILE A 640 40.58 -2.19 1.48
C ILE A 640 40.53 -2.36 2.99
N GLY A 641 40.98 -3.51 3.53
CA GLY A 641 40.89 -3.84 4.96
C GLY A 641 41.68 -2.91 5.88
N ILE A 642 42.81 -2.37 5.39
CA ILE A 642 43.70 -1.48 6.15
C ILE A 642 43.13 -0.09 6.41
N TYR A 643 42.12 0.33 5.63
CA TYR A 643 41.54 1.66 5.77
C TYR A 643 40.55 1.70 6.93
N HIS A 644 40.40 2.85 7.58
CA HIS A 644 39.30 3.08 8.50
C HIS A 644 37.98 3.11 7.75
N LEU A 645 36.94 2.51 8.34
CA LEU A 645 35.62 2.37 7.73
C LEU A 645 35.03 3.73 7.29
N LYS A 646 35.18 4.77 8.11
CA LYS A 646 34.72 6.15 7.83
C LYS A 646 35.47 6.86 6.70
N LYS A 647 36.63 6.36 6.29
CA LYS A 647 37.48 6.96 5.25
C LYS A 647 37.33 6.28 3.89
N ILE A 648 36.52 5.23 3.80
CA ILE A 648 36.23 4.57 2.52
C ILE A 648 35.36 5.49 1.65
N THR A 649 35.83 5.75 0.44
CA THR A 649 35.13 6.57 -0.55
C THR A 649 34.61 5.70 -1.71
N PRO A 650 33.57 6.16 -2.43
CA PRO A 650 33.09 5.48 -3.64
C PRO A 650 34.19 5.27 -4.69
N ALA A 651 35.12 6.23 -4.82
CA ALA A 651 36.24 6.15 -5.75
C ALA A 651 37.15 4.92 -5.47
N LYS A 652 37.45 4.66 -4.19
CA LYS A 652 38.29 3.51 -3.82
C LYS A 652 37.59 2.17 -4.10
N LEU A 653 36.28 2.12 -3.89
CA LEU A 653 35.47 0.93 -4.20
C LEU A 653 35.31 0.72 -5.72
N GLN A 654 35.20 1.80 -6.50
CA GLN A 654 35.21 1.71 -7.96
C GLN A 654 36.55 1.17 -8.50
N GLU A 655 37.67 1.60 -7.92
CA GLU A 655 39.01 1.09 -8.24
C GLU A 655 39.13 -0.42 -7.97
N LEU A 656 38.64 -0.89 -6.82
CA LEU A 656 38.55 -2.31 -6.45
C LEU A 656 37.79 -3.11 -7.54
N ILE A 657 36.58 -2.67 -7.91
CA ILE A 657 35.76 -3.34 -8.93
C ILE A 657 36.46 -3.34 -10.31
N ASN A 658 37.03 -2.22 -10.71
CA ASN A 658 37.73 -2.09 -12.00
C ASN A 658 38.98 -2.97 -12.06
N THR A 659 39.71 -3.10 -10.94
CA THR A 659 40.90 -3.95 -10.85
C THR A 659 40.53 -5.42 -11.01
N LYS A 660 39.47 -5.89 -10.34
CA LYS A 660 38.99 -7.26 -10.53
C LYS A 660 38.50 -7.50 -11.96
N TYR A 661 37.83 -6.53 -12.58
CA TYR A 661 37.46 -6.64 -13.99
C TYR A 661 38.67 -6.78 -14.92
N ARG A 662 39.70 -5.95 -14.76
CA ARG A 662 40.95 -6.02 -15.55
C ARG A 662 41.71 -7.33 -15.34
N ASN A 663 41.59 -7.93 -14.15
CA ASN A 663 42.16 -9.25 -13.86
C ASN A 663 41.34 -10.42 -14.45
N GLY A 664 40.37 -10.17 -15.32
CA GLY A 664 39.65 -11.20 -16.07
C GLY A 664 38.54 -11.92 -15.29
N PHE A 665 38.07 -11.36 -14.17
CA PHE A 665 37.00 -11.99 -13.38
C PHE A 665 35.68 -12.02 -14.15
N SER A 666 34.97 -13.15 -14.08
CA SER A 666 33.66 -13.30 -14.73
C SER A 666 32.60 -12.36 -14.14
N LYS A 667 31.61 -11.98 -14.96
CA LYS A 667 30.49 -11.11 -14.56
C LYS A 667 29.78 -11.58 -13.29
N ASN A 668 29.49 -12.89 -13.20
CA ASN A 668 28.79 -13.46 -12.05
C ASN A 668 29.64 -13.36 -10.77
N TYR A 669 30.95 -13.59 -10.88
CA TYR A 669 31.84 -13.46 -9.72
C TYR A 669 31.93 -12.01 -9.24
N LEU A 670 32.09 -11.05 -10.16
CA LEU A 670 32.15 -9.64 -9.83
C LEU A 670 30.83 -9.12 -9.26
N SER A 671 29.69 -9.63 -9.77
CA SER A 671 28.36 -9.35 -9.23
C SER A 671 28.20 -9.84 -7.79
N ASN A 672 28.72 -11.04 -7.47
CA ASN A 672 28.71 -11.55 -6.09
C ASN A 672 29.57 -10.68 -5.15
N LEU A 673 30.78 -10.29 -5.59
CA LEU A 673 31.64 -9.38 -4.82
C LEU A 673 30.96 -8.03 -4.58
N TYR A 674 30.34 -7.46 -5.62
CA TYR A 674 29.57 -6.21 -5.51
C TYR A 674 28.41 -6.35 -4.51
N GLY A 675 27.68 -7.46 -4.55
CA GLY A 675 26.58 -7.75 -3.62
C GLY A 675 27.04 -7.84 -2.16
N VAL A 676 28.18 -8.47 -1.90
CA VAL A 676 28.77 -8.54 -0.55
C VAL A 676 29.14 -7.15 -0.03
N LEU A 677 29.85 -6.36 -0.84
CA LEU A 677 30.23 -4.99 -0.47
C LEU A 677 28.99 -4.13 -0.21
N SER A 678 28.02 -4.15 -1.12
CA SER A 678 26.79 -3.36 -1.00
C SER A 678 25.98 -3.74 0.25
N GLY A 679 25.83 -5.04 0.52
CA GLY A 679 25.15 -5.54 1.72
C GLY A 679 25.88 -5.18 3.01
N ALA A 680 27.20 -5.38 3.06
CA ALA A 680 28.00 -5.04 4.24
C ALA A 680 27.98 -3.53 4.53
N PHE A 681 28.17 -2.67 3.54
CA PHE A 681 28.14 -1.22 3.75
C PHE A 681 26.73 -0.68 4.03
N LYS A 682 25.67 -1.34 3.53
CA LYS A 682 24.29 -1.04 3.93
C LYS A 682 24.10 -1.28 5.43
N ASN A 683 24.58 -2.40 5.95
CA ASN A 683 24.51 -2.71 7.38
C ASN A 683 25.36 -1.76 8.23
N ALA A 684 26.48 -1.29 7.68
CA ALA A 684 27.36 -0.31 8.34
C ALA A 684 26.64 1.04 8.57
N VAL A 685 25.73 1.41 7.67
CA VAL A 685 24.85 2.59 7.84
C VAL A 685 23.72 2.26 8.81
N TYR A 686 23.01 1.15 8.59
CA TYR A 686 21.92 0.72 9.46
C TYR A 686 21.78 -0.81 9.42
N PRO A 687 21.76 -1.51 10.57
CA PRO A 687 21.51 -0.97 11.91
C PRO A 687 22.74 -0.47 12.67
N TYR A 688 23.96 -0.66 12.16
CA TYR A 688 25.17 -0.43 12.97
C TYR A 688 25.62 1.03 13.09
N GLN A 689 25.15 1.94 12.23
CA GLN A 689 25.41 3.39 12.30
C GLN A 689 26.90 3.79 12.41
N LEU A 690 27.81 2.94 11.93
CA LEU A 690 29.25 3.18 11.94
C LEU A 690 29.69 4.20 10.88
N ILE A 691 28.90 4.36 9.83
CA ILE A 691 29.07 5.36 8.75
C ILE A 691 27.74 6.03 8.41
N LYS A 692 27.79 7.29 7.94
CA LYS A 692 26.59 8.10 7.67
C LYS A 692 25.87 7.73 6.37
N GLU A 693 26.64 7.34 5.36
CA GLU A 693 26.14 7.05 4.02
C GLU A 693 26.80 5.78 3.46
N ASN A 694 26.14 5.12 2.52
CA ASN A 694 26.66 3.89 1.91
C ASN A 694 27.62 4.25 0.76
N PRO A 695 28.94 4.00 0.87
CA PRO A 695 29.91 4.35 -0.16
C PRO A 695 29.74 3.54 -1.46
N MET A 696 28.96 2.45 -1.46
CA MET A 696 28.66 1.67 -2.67
C MET A 696 27.59 2.32 -3.57
N THR A 697 26.88 3.36 -3.09
CA THR A 697 25.74 3.98 -3.80
C THR A 697 26.11 4.46 -5.21
N PHE A 698 27.32 4.99 -5.39
CA PHE A 698 27.76 5.57 -6.67
C PHE A 698 28.73 4.67 -7.45
N VAL A 699 28.97 3.43 -6.98
CA VAL A 699 29.87 2.48 -7.63
C VAL A 699 29.13 1.75 -8.76
N LYS A 700 29.70 1.80 -9.98
CA LYS A 700 29.12 1.22 -11.20
C LYS A 700 29.82 -0.07 -11.60
N MET A 701 29.03 -1.04 -12.09
CA MET A 701 29.55 -2.29 -12.64
C MET A 701 30.11 -2.06 -14.07
N PRO A 702 31.30 -2.60 -14.40
CA PRO A 702 31.84 -2.58 -15.76
C PRO A 702 30.92 -3.27 -16.77
N LYS A 703 30.89 -2.76 -18.00
CA LYS A 703 30.16 -3.39 -19.10
C LYS A 703 30.93 -4.65 -19.55
N TYR A 704 30.27 -5.80 -19.46
CA TYR A 704 30.75 -7.01 -20.11
C TYR A 704 30.14 -7.09 -21.51
N ASN A 705 30.94 -7.46 -22.51
CA ASN A 705 30.40 -7.85 -23.81
C ASN A 705 29.42 -9.00 -23.57
N GLN A 706 28.15 -8.73 -23.82
CA GLN A 706 27.08 -9.68 -23.60
C GLN A 706 27.25 -10.74 -24.68
N LYS A 707 27.87 -11.87 -24.36
CA LYS A 707 27.63 -13.09 -25.14
C LYS A 707 26.14 -13.34 -25.01
N LEU A 708 25.40 -13.02 -26.05
CA LEU A 708 24.02 -13.44 -26.18
C LEU A 708 24.05 -14.97 -26.02
N ILE A 709 23.36 -15.50 -25.02
CA ILE A 709 23.16 -16.95 -24.87
C ILE A 709 22.22 -17.33 -26.02
N ASN A 710 22.79 -17.52 -27.20
CA ASN A 710 22.04 -17.73 -28.44
C ASN A 710 22.01 -19.19 -28.87
N ASN A 711 22.89 -20.05 -28.32
CA ASN A 711 23.11 -21.40 -28.84
C ASN A 711 22.92 -22.50 -27.77
N LEU A 712 22.37 -23.64 -28.20
CA LEU A 712 22.17 -24.88 -27.41
C LEU A 712 23.44 -25.36 -26.69
N GLU A 713 24.61 -25.04 -27.24
CA GLU A 713 25.94 -25.40 -26.72
C GLU A 713 26.25 -24.74 -25.36
N ASP A 714 25.73 -23.54 -25.10
CA ASP A 714 25.95 -22.82 -23.83
C ASP A 714 25.16 -23.45 -22.67
N LEU A 715 24.02 -24.07 -22.96
CA LEU A 715 23.21 -24.82 -21.98
C LEU A 715 23.75 -26.22 -21.69
N LYS A 716 24.78 -26.66 -22.46
CA LYS A 716 25.37 -27.99 -22.37
C LYS A 716 24.31 -29.09 -22.42
N ILE A 717 23.32 -28.94 -23.30
CA ILE A 717 22.30 -29.98 -23.55
C ILE A 717 23.01 -31.16 -24.22
N ILE A 718 22.79 -32.36 -23.70
CA ILE A 718 23.33 -33.60 -24.28
C ILE A 718 22.27 -34.29 -25.15
N THR A 719 22.70 -34.92 -26.24
CA THR A 719 21.83 -35.74 -27.10
C THR A 719 21.55 -37.11 -26.47
N LEU A 720 20.54 -37.82 -26.97
CA LEU A 720 20.26 -39.19 -26.54
C LEU A 720 21.44 -40.15 -26.80
N GLU A 721 22.13 -39.96 -27.91
CA GLU A 721 23.32 -40.76 -28.25
C GLU A 721 24.47 -40.52 -27.27
N GLN A 722 24.73 -39.25 -26.92
CA GLN A 722 25.69 -38.89 -25.89
C GLN A 722 25.30 -39.44 -24.51
N TYR A 723 24.02 -39.37 -24.15
CA TYR A 723 23.52 -39.95 -22.89
C TYR A 723 23.71 -41.47 -22.86
N ASN A 724 23.42 -42.16 -23.96
CA ASN A 724 23.66 -43.60 -24.08
C ASN A 724 25.15 -43.95 -23.96
N THR A 725 26.04 -43.13 -24.53
CA THR A 725 27.49 -43.28 -24.38
C THR A 725 27.93 -43.11 -22.91
N ILE A 726 27.35 -42.13 -22.19
CA ILE A 726 27.57 -41.98 -20.75
C ILE A 726 27.08 -43.23 -19.99
N LEU A 727 25.90 -43.77 -20.33
CA LEU A 727 25.39 -44.98 -19.69
C LEU A 727 26.22 -46.23 -19.99
N LYS A 728 26.83 -46.35 -21.18
CA LYS A 728 27.78 -47.42 -21.49
C LYS A 728 29.03 -47.34 -20.59
N ARG A 729 29.48 -46.13 -20.27
CA ARG A 729 30.62 -45.90 -19.36
C ARG A 729 30.26 -46.15 -17.89
N PHE A 730 28.99 -45.95 -17.52
CA PHE A 730 28.44 -46.18 -16.19
C PHE A 730 27.27 -47.18 -16.26
N PRO A 731 27.55 -48.46 -16.57
CA PRO A 731 26.51 -49.48 -16.72
C PRO A 731 25.82 -49.80 -15.39
N TYR A 732 24.74 -50.58 -15.44
CA TYR A 732 24.06 -51.05 -14.24
C TYR A 732 25.05 -51.78 -13.31
N GLY A 733 24.99 -51.47 -12.00
CA GLY A 733 25.99 -51.86 -11.00
C GLY A 733 27.04 -50.78 -10.71
N SER A 734 27.24 -49.81 -11.60
CA SER A 734 28.06 -48.64 -11.28
C SER A 734 27.38 -47.74 -10.25
N ASN A 735 28.16 -47.21 -9.31
CA ASN A 735 27.71 -46.22 -8.32
C ASN A 735 26.94 -45.03 -8.93
N MET A 736 27.28 -44.61 -10.17
CA MET A 736 26.68 -43.45 -10.81
C MET A 736 25.45 -43.76 -11.66
N HIS A 737 25.12 -45.03 -11.89
CA HIS A 737 24.05 -45.42 -12.79
C HIS A 737 22.69 -44.92 -12.31
N ILE A 738 22.34 -45.19 -11.05
CA ILE A 738 21.05 -44.79 -10.47
C ILE A 738 20.89 -43.26 -10.41
N PRO A 739 21.89 -42.49 -9.92
CA PRO A 739 21.84 -41.03 -9.99
C PRO A 739 21.62 -40.46 -11.40
N LEU A 740 22.29 -41.02 -12.42
CA LEU A 740 22.13 -40.60 -13.82
C LEU A 740 20.69 -40.83 -14.30
N GLN A 741 20.15 -42.02 -14.02
CA GLN A 741 18.79 -42.40 -14.44
C GLN A 741 17.73 -41.53 -13.75
N ILE A 742 17.84 -41.32 -12.43
CA ILE A 742 16.94 -40.42 -11.72
C ILE A 742 17.04 -39.00 -12.30
N GLY A 743 18.26 -38.47 -12.46
CA GLY A 743 18.48 -37.12 -12.99
C GLY A 743 17.87 -36.92 -14.39
N PHE A 744 18.07 -37.89 -15.29
CA PHE A 744 17.59 -37.85 -16.66
C PHE A 744 16.06 -37.93 -16.77
N HIS A 745 15.41 -38.82 -16.01
CA HIS A 745 13.95 -39.01 -16.10
C HIS A 745 13.12 -37.98 -15.31
N THR A 746 13.74 -37.24 -14.39
CA THR A 746 13.03 -36.32 -13.47
C THR A 746 13.40 -34.85 -13.66
N GLY A 747 14.61 -34.54 -14.16
CA GLY A 747 15.14 -33.18 -14.18
C GLY A 747 15.47 -32.60 -12.80
N MET A 748 15.61 -33.47 -11.79
CA MET A 748 16.00 -33.06 -10.43
C MET A 748 17.42 -32.48 -10.38
N ARG A 749 17.67 -31.57 -9.44
CA ARG A 749 19.02 -31.03 -9.20
C ARG A 749 19.90 -32.08 -8.52
N ALA A 750 21.21 -32.01 -8.77
CA ALA A 750 22.21 -32.89 -8.15
C ALA A 750 22.01 -33.09 -6.63
N ALA A 751 21.88 -32.00 -5.87
CA ALA A 751 21.70 -32.05 -4.43
C ALA A 751 20.34 -32.63 -3.99
N GLU A 752 19.31 -32.55 -4.85
CA GLU A 752 17.99 -33.17 -4.60
C GLU A 752 18.05 -34.68 -4.84
N VAL A 753 18.76 -35.12 -5.90
CA VAL A 753 18.96 -36.54 -6.22
C VAL A 753 19.77 -37.24 -5.13
N MET A 754 20.88 -36.64 -4.70
CA MET A 754 21.76 -37.21 -3.67
C MET A 754 21.11 -37.27 -2.28
N SER A 755 20.06 -36.50 -2.03
CA SER A 755 19.30 -36.54 -0.77
C SER A 755 18.12 -37.50 -0.77
N LEU A 756 17.84 -38.19 -1.88
CA LEU A 756 16.68 -39.08 -1.94
C LEU A 756 16.83 -40.24 -0.96
N THR A 757 15.78 -40.44 -0.18
CA THR A 757 15.59 -41.57 0.73
C THR A 757 14.37 -42.37 0.27
N TRP A 758 14.30 -43.66 0.62
CA TRP A 758 13.22 -44.54 0.12
C TRP A 758 11.82 -44.10 0.56
N ASP A 759 11.66 -43.40 1.69
CA ASP A 759 10.40 -42.76 2.12
C ASP A 759 9.91 -41.67 1.15
N CYS A 760 10.81 -41.08 0.36
CA CYS A 760 10.45 -40.08 -0.64
C CYS A 760 9.96 -40.69 -1.96
N ILE A 761 10.05 -42.02 -2.14
CA ILE A 761 9.69 -42.70 -3.39
C ILE A 761 8.50 -43.62 -3.15
N ASP A 762 7.38 -43.28 -3.77
CA ASP A 762 6.22 -44.17 -3.82
C ASP A 762 6.23 -44.98 -5.12
N LEU A 763 6.64 -46.25 -5.00
CA LEU A 763 6.74 -47.19 -6.11
C LEU A 763 5.36 -47.67 -6.63
N ASN A 764 4.28 -47.47 -5.85
CA ASN A 764 2.92 -47.85 -6.24
C ASN A 764 2.20 -46.67 -6.90
N ALA A 765 2.28 -45.48 -6.31
CA ALA A 765 1.71 -44.26 -6.87
C ALA A 765 2.56 -43.68 -8.02
N HIS A 766 3.74 -44.24 -8.28
CA HIS A 766 4.69 -43.81 -9.32
C HIS A 766 5.14 -42.35 -9.12
N THR A 767 5.54 -42.00 -7.90
CA THR A 767 5.92 -40.61 -7.56
C THR A 767 7.20 -40.52 -6.75
N ILE A 768 7.96 -39.43 -6.96
CA ILE A 768 9.10 -39.02 -6.14
C ILE A 768 8.80 -37.66 -5.50
N LYS A 769 8.89 -37.58 -4.18
CA LYS A 769 8.72 -36.36 -3.40
C LYS A 769 10.06 -35.67 -3.20
N VAL A 770 10.15 -34.39 -3.55
CA VAL A 770 11.37 -33.58 -3.39
C VAL A 770 11.16 -32.61 -2.24
N GLU A 771 11.73 -32.91 -1.08
CA GLU A 771 11.54 -32.11 0.14
C GLU A 771 12.84 -31.70 0.84
N LYS A 772 13.95 -32.35 0.48
CA LYS A 772 15.25 -32.23 1.13
C LYS A 772 16.32 -31.99 0.06
N ILE A 773 17.42 -31.41 0.49
CA ILE A 773 18.66 -31.31 -0.29
C ILE A 773 19.83 -31.81 0.56
N LEU A 774 20.84 -32.39 -0.07
CA LEU A 774 22.07 -32.77 0.62
C LEU A 774 23.11 -31.66 0.42
N TYR A 775 23.66 -31.14 1.51
CA TYR A 775 24.75 -30.16 1.46
C TYR A 775 25.79 -30.41 2.55
N ARG A 776 26.96 -29.81 2.37
CA ARG A 776 28.08 -29.94 3.30
C ARG A 776 28.09 -28.77 4.28
N ASN A 777 28.04 -29.06 5.58
CA ASN A 777 28.07 -28.05 6.64
C ASN A 777 29.51 -27.53 6.88
N GLU A 778 29.66 -26.60 7.83
CA GLU A 778 30.95 -26.00 8.20
C GLU A 778 31.96 -27.02 8.74
N PHE A 779 31.48 -28.09 9.38
CA PHE A 779 32.28 -29.20 9.89
C PHE A 779 32.63 -30.25 8.81
N LYS A 780 32.40 -29.93 7.53
CA LYS A 780 32.60 -30.82 6.37
C LYS A 780 31.75 -32.10 6.40
N GLN A 781 30.68 -32.14 7.20
CA GLN A 781 29.75 -33.25 7.27
C GLN A 781 28.59 -33.05 6.30
N TRP A 782 28.06 -34.15 5.77
CA TRP A 782 26.89 -34.15 4.90
C TRP A 782 25.62 -34.17 5.73
N VAL A 783 24.78 -33.16 5.54
CA VAL A 783 23.53 -33.00 6.29
C VAL A 783 22.38 -32.68 5.35
N PHE A 784 21.17 -32.99 5.79
CA PHE A 784 19.97 -32.53 5.10
C PHE A 784 19.76 -31.03 5.31
N GLY A 785 19.34 -30.37 4.23
CA GLY A 785 18.88 -29.00 4.23
C GLY A 785 17.50 -28.86 3.65
N THR A 786 16.88 -27.73 3.95
CA THR A 786 15.64 -27.33 3.30
C THR A 786 15.94 -26.74 1.91
N PRO A 787 15.12 -27.05 0.90
CA PRO A 787 15.16 -26.37 -0.39
C PRO A 787 15.10 -24.84 -0.26
N LYS A 788 15.58 -24.12 -1.29
CA LYS A 788 15.76 -22.66 -1.23
C LYS A 788 14.44 -21.89 -1.33
N THR A 789 13.41 -22.45 -1.98
CA THR A 789 12.12 -21.79 -2.23
C THR A 789 10.96 -22.74 -2.03
N GLN A 790 9.75 -22.22 -1.73
CA GLN A 790 8.54 -23.02 -1.60
C GLN A 790 8.25 -23.86 -2.86
N SER A 791 8.52 -23.29 -4.04
CA SER A 791 8.37 -23.97 -5.34
C SER A 791 9.31 -25.18 -5.54
N SER A 792 10.32 -25.34 -4.69
CA SER A 792 11.20 -26.52 -4.77
C SER A 792 10.58 -27.76 -4.14
N TYR A 793 9.64 -27.58 -3.19
CA TYR A 793 8.83 -28.67 -2.64
C TYR A 793 7.84 -29.13 -3.70
N ARG A 794 8.00 -30.36 -4.20
CA ARG A 794 7.18 -30.87 -5.30
C ARG A 794 7.15 -32.39 -5.34
N THR A 795 6.11 -32.92 -5.98
CA THR A 795 5.98 -34.35 -6.26
C THR A 795 6.08 -34.57 -7.77
N ILE A 796 7.01 -35.43 -8.18
CA ILE A 796 7.31 -35.71 -9.58
C ILE A 796 6.76 -37.10 -9.92
N LYS A 797 5.84 -37.17 -10.90
CA LYS A 797 5.40 -38.44 -11.48
C LYS A 797 6.50 -39.06 -12.34
N ILE A 798 6.74 -40.36 -12.20
CA ILE A 798 7.80 -41.10 -12.90
C ILE A 798 7.23 -42.28 -13.72
N GLY A 799 7.88 -42.60 -14.84
CA GLY A 799 7.45 -43.65 -15.76
C GLY A 799 7.84 -45.06 -15.31
N GLY A 800 7.20 -46.07 -15.92
CA GLY A 800 7.40 -47.49 -15.60
C GLY A 800 8.86 -47.96 -15.73
N THR A 801 9.62 -47.42 -16.69
CA THR A 801 11.04 -47.75 -16.88
C THR A 801 11.89 -47.43 -15.63
N LEU A 802 11.73 -46.24 -15.06
CA LEU A 802 12.45 -45.85 -13.84
C LEU A 802 11.95 -46.63 -12.63
N ILE A 803 10.65 -46.91 -12.55
CA ILE A 803 10.06 -47.70 -11.45
C ILE A 803 10.63 -49.12 -11.43
N SER A 804 10.68 -49.80 -12.57
CA SER A 804 11.24 -51.14 -12.68
C SER A 804 12.72 -51.16 -12.29
N LEU A 805 13.48 -50.14 -12.69
CA LEU A 805 14.87 -49.98 -12.30
C LEU A 805 15.03 -49.77 -10.78
N LEU A 806 14.22 -48.89 -10.18
CA LEU A 806 14.27 -48.61 -8.74
C LEU A 806 13.85 -49.84 -7.91
N LYS A 807 12.84 -50.60 -8.35
CA LYS A 807 12.43 -51.86 -7.70
C LYS A 807 13.57 -52.88 -7.67
N ARG A 808 14.24 -53.06 -8.81
CA ARG A 808 15.41 -53.94 -8.91
C ARG A 808 16.54 -53.45 -7.99
N PHE A 809 16.87 -52.16 -8.08
CA PHE A 809 17.95 -51.59 -7.30
C PHE A 809 17.70 -51.61 -5.78
N HIS A 810 16.46 -51.41 -5.33
CA HIS A 810 16.08 -51.55 -3.92
C HIS A 810 16.34 -52.97 -3.41
N THR A 811 16.06 -53.98 -4.24
CA THR A 811 16.34 -55.39 -3.92
C THR A 811 17.85 -55.64 -3.83
N ASP A 812 18.61 -55.12 -4.80
CA ASP A 812 20.07 -55.22 -4.82
C ASP A 812 20.71 -54.54 -3.60
N GLN A 813 20.20 -53.38 -3.16
CA GLN A 813 20.68 -52.71 -1.95
C GLN A 813 20.46 -53.55 -0.69
N LYS A 814 19.30 -54.21 -0.56
CA LYS A 814 19.04 -55.15 0.56
C LYS A 814 19.98 -56.35 0.51
N ALA A 815 20.23 -56.90 -0.67
CA ALA A 815 21.17 -57.99 -0.87
C ALA A 815 22.61 -57.56 -0.51
N ASN A 816 23.03 -56.36 -0.91
CA ASN A 816 24.34 -55.81 -0.56
C ASN A 816 24.48 -55.60 0.96
N LYS A 817 23.44 -55.10 1.63
CA LYS A 817 23.43 -54.97 3.09
C LYS A 817 23.67 -56.30 3.81
N LEU A 818 23.06 -57.39 3.31
CA LEU A 818 23.31 -58.74 3.82
C LEU A 818 24.73 -59.23 3.48
N ARG A 819 25.19 -58.98 2.25
CA ARG A 819 26.50 -59.43 1.74
C ARG A 819 27.67 -58.81 2.50
N TYR A 820 27.62 -57.50 2.78
CA TYR A 820 28.69 -56.79 3.48
C TYR A 820 28.60 -56.92 5.01
N GLY A 821 27.43 -57.28 5.55
CA GLY A 821 27.25 -57.56 6.98
C GLY A 821 27.76 -56.45 7.88
N GLU A 822 28.75 -56.76 8.74
CA GLU A 822 29.37 -55.80 9.66
C GLU A 822 30.20 -54.71 8.97
N TYR A 823 30.69 -54.98 7.75
CA TYR A 823 31.44 -54.01 6.93
C TYR A 823 30.53 -53.04 6.17
N TYR A 824 29.20 -53.19 6.28
CA TYR A 824 28.26 -52.27 5.68
C TYR A 824 28.16 -50.97 6.49
N ILE A 825 28.45 -49.84 5.85
CA ILE A 825 28.38 -48.53 6.49
C ILE A 825 26.92 -48.18 6.78
N LYS A 826 26.58 -48.10 8.07
CA LYS A 826 25.25 -47.71 8.53
C LYS A 826 25.07 -46.20 8.39
N ASN A 827 23.98 -45.80 7.76
CA ASN A 827 23.56 -44.40 7.68
C ASN A 827 22.32 -44.20 8.56
N ASP A 828 22.15 -42.98 9.07
CA ASP A 828 20.99 -42.61 9.89
C ASP A 828 19.66 -42.65 9.11
N TYR A 829 19.74 -42.64 7.78
CA TYR A 829 18.58 -42.65 6.88
C TYR A 829 18.75 -43.68 5.77
N ASP A 830 17.62 -44.16 5.23
CA ASP A 830 17.58 -45.15 4.17
C ASP A 830 17.74 -44.49 2.78
N PHE A 831 18.97 -44.15 2.45
CA PHE A 831 19.33 -43.42 1.23
C PHE A 831 19.20 -44.27 -0.04
N VAL A 832 18.72 -43.65 -1.11
CA VAL A 832 18.67 -44.25 -2.44
C VAL A 832 20.05 -44.22 -3.09
N CYS A 833 20.78 -43.11 -3.02
CA CYS A 833 22.08 -42.99 -3.67
C CYS A 833 23.23 -43.44 -2.75
N LEU A 834 23.46 -44.75 -2.66
CA LEU A 834 24.55 -45.38 -1.90
C LEU A 834 25.49 -46.18 -2.80
N LYS A 835 26.75 -46.33 -2.37
CA LYS A 835 27.68 -47.35 -2.90
C LYS A 835 27.29 -48.74 -2.39
N GLU A 836 27.86 -49.79 -2.97
CA GLU A 836 27.58 -51.19 -2.59
C GLU A 836 27.87 -51.47 -1.10
N ASN A 837 28.92 -50.87 -0.54
CA ASN A 837 29.30 -50.98 0.86
C ASN A 837 28.49 -50.10 1.83
N GLY A 838 27.46 -49.39 1.35
CA GLY A 838 26.64 -48.47 2.16
C GLY A 838 27.20 -47.05 2.30
N GLU A 839 28.34 -46.72 1.68
CA GLU A 839 28.86 -45.35 1.73
C GLU A 839 27.97 -44.38 0.92
N LEU A 840 27.73 -43.19 1.47
CA LEU A 840 26.89 -42.17 0.87
C LEU A 840 27.49 -41.61 -0.44
N LEU A 841 26.70 -41.56 -1.51
CA LEU A 841 27.04 -40.79 -2.70
C LEU A 841 26.68 -39.33 -2.49
N THR A 842 27.60 -38.43 -2.88
CA THR A 842 27.49 -37.01 -2.56
C THR A 842 27.67 -36.16 -3.80
N THR A 843 27.46 -34.85 -3.67
CA THR A 843 27.69 -33.93 -4.79
C THR A 843 29.16 -33.86 -5.24
N ASP A 844 30.10 -34.29 -4.39
CA ASP A 844 31.52 -34.41 -4.79
C ASP A 844 31.73 -35.60 -5.73
N SER A 845 31.01 -36.70 -5.51
CA SER A 845 30.98 -37.86 -6.40
C SER A 845 30.48 -37.47 -7.81
N ILE A 846 29.52 -36.53 -7.89
CA ILE A 846 29.04 -35.97 -9.16
C ILE A 846 30.10 -35.13 -9.89
N LYS A 847 30.97 -34.41 -9.16
CA LYS A 847 32.07 -33.65 -9.78
C LYS A 847 33.05 -34.60 -10.47
N TYR A 848 33.35 -35.72 -9.82
CA TYR A 848 34.19 -36.77 -10.41
C TYR A 848 33.54 -37.38 -11.65
N LEU A 849 32.25 -37.72 -11.58
CA LEU A 849 31.46 -38.15 -12.76
C LEU A 849 31.56 -37.14 -13.90
N SER A 850 31.33 -35.85 -13.60
CA SER A 850 31.39 -34.80 -14.62
C SER A 850 32.79 -34.72 -15.25
N ARG A 851 33.85 -34.83 -14.43
CA ARG A 851 35.23 -34.86 -14.91
C ARG A 851 35.46 -36.01 -15.88
N ILE A 852 35.08 -37.24 -15.52
CA ILE A 852 35.20 -38.41 -16.41
C ILE A 852 34.51 -38.15 -17.75
N VAL A 853 33.26 -37.70 -17.73
CA VAL A 853 32.50 -37.50 -18.96
C VAL A 853 33.12 -36.42 -19.86
N ASN A 854 33.65 -35.33 -19.29
CA ASN A 854 34.29 -34.28 -20.09
C ASN A 854 35.64 -34.71 -20.66
N TYR A 855 36.46 -35.45 -19.91
CA TYR A 855 37.83 -35.76 -20.33
C TYR A 855 37.96 -37.11 -21.04
N GLU A 856 37.27 -38.16 -20.59
CA GLU A 856 37.34 -39.49 -21.21
C GLU A 856 36.40 -39.61 -22.42
N LEU A 857 35.18 -39.05 -22.31
CA LEU A 857 34.18 -39.16 -23.39
C LEU A 857 34.14 -37.94 -24.30
N ASN A 858 34.88 -36.87 -23.96
CA ASN A 858 34.87 -35.58 -24.67
C ASN A 858 33.47 -34.98 -24.84
N ILE A 859 32.56 -35.23 -23.88
CA ILE A 859 31.19 -34.71 -23.88
C ILE A 859 31.12 -33.55 -22.88
N PRO A 860 30.69 -32.33 -23.28
CA PRO A 860 30.63 -31.17 -22.41
C PRO A 860 29.50 -31.32 -21.38
N PHE A 861 29.73 -32.08 -20.30
CA PHE A 861 28.71 -32.49 -19.36
C PHE A 861 28.84 -31.80 -18.00
N LYS A 862 27.71 -31.39 -17.43
CA LYS A 862 27.55 -31.20 -15.99
C LYS A 862 26.32 -31.98 -15.58
N PHE A 863 26.19 -32.39 -14.32
CA PHE A 863 24.95 -33.05 -13.90
C PHE A 863 23.69 -32.20 -14.15
N HIS A 864 23.81 -30.87 -14.12
CA HIS A 864 22.72 -29.96 -14.48
C HIS A 864 22.32 -30.02 -15.97
N SER A 865 23.19 -30.53 -16.85
CA SER A 865 22.88 -30.80 -18.26
C SER A 865 21.71 -31.77 -18.39
N LEU A 866 21.60 -32.79 -17.52
CA LEU A 866 20.48 -33.74 -17.54
C LEU A 866 19.13 -33.04 -17.35
N ARG A 867 19.11 -32.03 -16.48
CA ARG A 867 17.92 -31.21 -16.27
C ARG A 867 17.60 -30.36 -17.49
N HIS A 868 18.62 -29.79 -18.14
CA HIS A 868 18.41 -29.04 -19.37
C HIS A 868 17.89 -29.94 -20.49
N THR A 869 18.50 -31.10 -20.71
CA THR A 869 18.04 -32.11 -21.66
C THR A 869 16.62 -32.58 -21.36
N HIS A 870 16.29 -32.92 -20.12
CA HIS A 870 14.93 -33.35 -19.73
C HIS A 870 13.87 -32.30 -20.07
N ALA A 871 14.14 -31.03 -19.74
CA ALA A 871 13.22 -29.93 -20.03
C ALA A 871 13.08 -29.68 -21.53
N THR A 872 14.19 -29.65 -22.27
CA THR A 872 14.19 -29.46 -23.73
C THR A 872 13.42 -30.58 -24.42
N MET A 873 13.65 -31.85 -24.06
CA MET A 873 12.94 -32.97 -24.65
C MET A 873 11.42 -32.91 -24.40
N LEU A 874 11.00 -32.52 -23.20
CA LEU A 874 9.57 -32.35 -22.91
C LEU A 874 8.96 -31.19 -23.71
N LEU A 875 9.68 -30.08 -23.86
CA LEU A 875 9.24 -28.95 -24.69
C LEU A 875 9.13 -29.34 -26.16
N GLU A 876 10.13 -30.01 -26.71
CA GLU A 876 10.12 -30.50 -28.10
C GLU A 876 9.00 -31.51 -28.34
N ALA A 877 8.63 -32.30 -27.33
CA ALA A 877 7.48 -33.21 -27.38
C ALA A 877 6.12 -32.51 -27.20
N GLY A 878 6.08 -31.17 -27.06
CA GLY A 878 4.85 -30.39 -26.95
C GLY A 878 4.24 -30.31 -25.55
N ALA A 879 4.97 -30.67 -24.50
CA ALA A 879 4.43 -30.60 -23.13
C ALA A 879 4.22 -29.14 -22.65
N ASN A 880 3.21 -28.94 -21.82
CA ASN A 880 2.84 -27.61 -21.32
C ASN A 880 3.98 -26.99 -20.48
N ILE A 881 4.36 -25.75 -20.81
CA ILE A 881 5.44 -24.99 -20.14
C ILE A 881 5.22 -24.89 -18.63
N LYS A 882 3.97 -24.74 -18.18
CA LYS A 882 3.63 -24.63 -16.76
C LYS A 882 3.88 -25.95 -16.03
N ASP A 883 3.52 -27.08 -16.64
CA ASP A 883 3.76 -28.41 -16.07
C ASP A 883 5.27 -28.69 -15.96
N ILE A 884 6.05 -28.27 -16.96
CA ILE A 884 7.51 -28.36 -16.94
C ILE A 884 8.08 -27.45 -15.84
N GLN A 885 7.57 -26.23 -15.68
CA GLN A 885 7.99 -25.31 -14.63
C GLN A 885 7.76 -25.90 -13.23
N GLU A 886 6.57 -26.45 -12.98
CA GLU A 886 6.21 -27.11 -11.72
C GLU A 886 7.09 -28.35 -11.48
N ARG A 887 7.27 -29.20 -12.50
CA ARG A 887 8.13 -30.39 -12.44
C ARG A 887 9.59 -30.05 -12.11
N LEU A 888 10.11 -28.95 -12.65
CA LEU A 888 11.48 -28.49 -12.39
C LEU A 888 11.60 -27.70 -11.08
N GLY A 889 10.50 -27.20 -10.53
CA GLY A 889 10.48 -26.38 -9.32
C GLY A 889 11.08 -24.97 -9.52
N HIS A 890 10.82 -24.34 -10.68
CA HIS A 890 11.20 -22.95 -10.94
C HIS A 890 10.20 -21.99 -10.27
N SER A 891 10.70 -21.03 -9.49
CA SER A 891 9.85 -20.05 -8.81
C SER A 891 9.23 -19.00 -9.74
N LYS A 892 9.80 -18.79 -10.93
CA LYS A 892 9.29 -17.88 -11.95
C LYS A 892 9.23 -18.59 -13.30
N SER A 893 8.15 -18.37 -14.04
CA SER A 893 7.94 -18.90 -15.40
C SER A 893 8.98 -18.37 -16.39
N SER A 894 9.43 -17.12 -16.22
CA SER A 894 10.47 -16.49 -17.04
C SER A 894 11.77 -17.31 -17.05
N ILE A 895 12.13 -17.99 -15.96
CA ILE A 895 13.33 -18.83 -15.92
C ILE A 895 13.21 -20.00 -16.90
N THR A 896 12.02 -20.57 -17.07
CA THR A 896 11.78 -21.62 -18.06
C THR A 896 11.70 -21.02 -19.47
N MET A 897 11.01 -19.90 -19.63
CA MET A 897 10.80 -19.28 -20.94
C MET A 897 12.08 -18.68 -21.53
N ASP A 898 12.87 -17.96 -20.73
CA ASP A 898 14.12 -17.30 -21.15
C ASP A 898 15.18 -18.34 -21.53
N VAL A 899 15.25 -19.46 -20.80
CA VAL A 899 16.24 -20.52 -21.01
C VAL A 899 15.94 -21.35 -22.26
N TYR A 900 14.66 -21.55 -22.61
CA TYR A 900 14.24 -22.43 -23.72
C TYR A 900 13.54 -21.70 -24.88
N SER A 901 13.66 -20.37 -24.94
CA SER A 901 13.08 -19.48 -25.97
C SER A 901 13.46 -19.79 -27.42
N HIS A 902 14.50 -20.59 -27.65
CA HIS A 902 14.89 -21.06 -28.98
C HIS A 902 14.08 -22.28 -29.43
N VAL A 903 13.69 -23.15 -28.50
CA VAL A 903 12.84 -24.33 -28.77
C VAL A 903 11.44 -23.89 -29.20
N THR A 904 10.93 -22.80 -28.60
CA THR A 904 9.63 -22.21 -28.97
C THR A 904 9.59 -21.71 -30.42
N LYS A 905 10.74 -21.35 -31.04
CA LYS A 905 10.77 -21.00 -32.48
C LYS A 905 10.54 -22.21 -33.39
N LYS A 906 11.11 -23.37 -33.04
CA LYS A 906 10.88 -24.62 -33.77
C LYS A 906 9.43 -25.08 -33.62
N MET A 907 8.89 -25.02 -32.40
CA MET A 907 7.47 -25.31 -32.12
C MET A 907 6.52 -24.35 -32.84
N SER A 908 6.90 -23.09 -33.07
CA SER A 908 6.10 -22.14 -33.86
C SER A 908 5.92 -22.61 -35.31
N ASN A 909 7.00 -23.11 -35.93
CA ASN A 909 6.93 -23.67 -37.28
C ASN A 909 6.11 -24.97 -37.32
N ASP A 910 6.27 -25.82 -36.30
CA ASP A 910 5.49 -27.06 -36.19
C ASP A 910 4.00 -26.80 -35.92
N SER A 911 3.66 -25.75 -35.16
CA SER A 911 2.27 -25.33 -34.92
C SER A 911 1.58 -24.88 -36.21
N VAL A 912 2.32 -24.17 -37.08
CA VAL A 912 1.85 -23.81 -38.43
C VAL A 912 1.61 -25.05 -39.27
N ASN A 913 2.53 -26.03 -39.25
CA ASN A 913 2.37 -27.28 -39.98
C ASN A 913 1.22 -28.17 -39.45
N ILE A 914 0.98 -28.17 -38.13
CA ILE A 914 -0.16 -28.86 -37.51
C ILE A 914 -1.47 -28.21 -37.95
N PHE A 915 -1.53 -26.88 -37.97
CA PHE A 915 -2.68 -26.12 -38.45
C PHE A 915 -2.95 -26.37 -39.95
N GLU A 916 -1.90 -26.33 -40.79
CA GLU A 916 -1.94 -26.70 -42.21
C GLU A 916 -2.44 -28.14 -42.43
N ASN A 917 -1.97 -29.10 -41.64
CA ASN A 917 -2.41 -30.50 -41.74
C ASN A 917 -3.86 -30.69 -41.27
N MET A 918 -4.34 -29.89 -40.31
CA MET A 918 -5.77 -29.86 -39.97
C MET A 918 -6.62 -29.31 -41.12
N LEU A 919 -6.10 -28.33 -41.88
CA LEU A 919 -6.78 -27.76 -43.05
C LEU A 919 -6.79 -28.72 -44.26
N LYS A 920 -5.73 -29.51 -44.46
CA LYS A 920 -5.62 -30.47 -45.58
C LYS A 920 -6.61 -31.64 -45.56
N ILE A 921 -7.35 -31.83 -44.46
CA ILE A 921 -8.40 -32.86 -44.39
C ILE A 921 -9.68 -32.45 -45.18
N ASN A 922 -9.84 -31.17 -45.56
CA ASN A 922 -11.07 -30.65 -46.17
C ASN A 922 -10.87 -29.83 -47.47
N LEU A 923 -9.78 -30.03 -48.21
CA LEU A 923 -9.68 -29.44 -49.54
C LEU A 923 -10.11 -30.48 -50.58
N PRO A 924 -11.24 -30.27 -51.30
CA PRO A 924 -11.57 -31.12 -52.43
C PRO A 924 -10.48 -30.93 -53.49
N THR A 925 -9.83 -32.02 -53.85
CA THR A 925 -8.99 -32.10 -55.05
C THR A 925 -9.87 -31.78 -56.26
N THR A 926 -9.60 -30.64 -56.91
CA THR A 926 -10.07 -30.34 -58.28
C THR A 926 -9.38 -31.22 -59.29
#